data_AF-A0A8H5NE32-F1
#
_entry.id   AF-A0A8H5NE32-F1
#
_cell.length_a   1.000
_cell.length_b   1.000
_cell.length_c   1.000
_cell.angle_alpha   90.00
_cell.angle_beta   90.00
_cell.angle_gamma   90.00
#
_symmetry.space_group_name_H-M   'P 1'
#
loop_
_entity.id
_entity.type
_entity.pdbx_description
1 polymer ?
#
loop_
_entity_poly.entity_id
_entity_poly.type
_entity_poly.pdbx_seq_one_letter_code
_entity_poly.pdbx_strand_id
1 'polypeptide(L)'
;MSCPNTLPASWYSSKAIAGLERRAIFDKTWIYLGVITRWSADGEDCFYDMGQFKFTVRRESQDWNSIQVFTSDGTQIRQHITRTGLLFITFSSSTSEFDEYFPGLEDLIATVDFTTFPFRRSLKYTGKYNWKTLIDGFQECLHCSFAHPSFSKIYAPTTYKVLNEKYFSRHLAKTDKHDSPSDGLFLYFFPNSTLNLYGGGISSFRTWPTDDPSQTIMQFDYYHKSPVETQDFENYYKFARTVATEDNDLCEMAQMNLKAGIYTEGILNPNKENGVIHSRRRQPRSGQPHIELRASHLDEAELPNRRDSDDNGVPSDLLIQFEFPPQDPVIPQSHTAQTPVEQGSRCEFVDYGTNFDDLSLEMAFDITEDLDNLYEILAGPDSFDAQPIHRDISQQDYPTMPGGILTGPLDTEQSQLPFVNLVNDDISLSPFLRTNPSHIVEGTTESLNFCRDVEFGETGSEDDGHSSSSPRSHLRSPVYRVPQLHSDSPENISVLFDRRICEVLCIKDSSTGNPWRKIVWPMAKEHTALYHAIAAMTCFQGFNNLPQHRAIGLRHLNYAVEQLTVMESSDCKPEATISTALAVSLAQAWCHPRSSTTTSYIRKGAELLRKALIEHQSSQRPRSELVGLGFLSNTWIYMDTITRVTCHDGNIMDLPLMSDCSLFSSTSLGSTVDPLMGCAGPLFPLLGGVADLVNRVQRKQENLNSPAIVSAAVRLKTSIERWEPCTELDEEPQETQLCSSAIDLIQTANAYKWATLLLLHQAVPELPTQVSLQDMARKVLTLIATVPEDAHAAIFPVMPLMIAGCEATEIEDRNWVSDRWGVLSSRLTSGLVNRCLEITAEAWKRHDKSSKATRGDMVSSSPSCSTTKREIYWMKVMKDWGWQGKLIRGRDKEKEAY
;
A
#
# COMPACT_ATOMS: atom_id res chain seq x y z
N MET A 1 -11.22 -27.50 12.53
CA MET A 1 -9.80 -27.64 12.95
C MET A 1 -9.26 -26.25 13.24
N SER A 2 -8.32 -26.07 14.18
CA SER A 2 -7.73 -24.75 14.43
C SER A 2 -6.81 -24.34 13.28
N CYS A 3 -6.91 -23.07 12.84
CA CYS A 3 -5.98 -22.53 11.87
C CYS A 3 -4.56 -22.50 12.44
N PRO A 4 -3.51 -22.73 11.63
CA PRO A 4 -2.14 -22.64 12.09
C PRO A 4 -1.73 -21.18 12.27
N ASN A 5 -1.11 -20.85 13.41
CA ASN A 5 -0.57 -19.51 13.65
C ASN A 5 0.93 -19.41 13.31
N THR A 6 1.44 -18.19 13.26
CA THR A 6 2.86 -17.84 13.40
C THR A 6 3.40 -18.25 14.78
N LEU A 7 4.68 -17.98 15.06
CA LEU A 7 5.23 -18.09 16.41
C LEU A 7 4.81 -16.87 17.25
N PRO A 8 4.76 -16.99 18.60
CA PRO A 8 4.54 -15.85 19.46
C PRO A 8 5.59 -14.77 19.22
N ALA A 9 5.17 -13.51 19.12
CA ALA A 9 6.02 -12.36 18.79
C ALA A 9 7.29 -12.27 19.66
N SER A 10 7.19 -12.67 20.93
CA SER A 10 8.30 -12.73 21.89
C SER A 10 9.44 -13.68 21.47
N TRP A 11 9.22 -14.64 20.57
CA TRP A 11 10.26 -15.55 20.07
C TRP A 11 11.21 -14.89 19.07
N TYR A 12 10.81 -13.73 18.51
CA TYR A 12 11.64 -12.92 17.62
C TYR A 12 12.42 -11.82 18.38
N SER A 13 12.34 -11.79 19.72
CA SER A 13 13.00 -10.78 20.57
C SER A 13 13.54 -11.32 21.90
N SER A 14 13.18 -12.54 22.31
CA SER A 14 13.63 -13.15 23.57
C SER A 14 15.05 -13.71 23.47
N LYS A 15 15.96 -13.18 24.30
CA LYS A 15 17.33 -13.71 24.49
C LYS A 15 17.33 -15.16 24.97
N ALA A 16 16.36 -15.57 25.80
CA ALA A 16 16.25 -16.94 26.29
C ALA A 16 15.90 -17.92 25.16
N ILE A 17 15.00 -17.51 24.24
CA ILE A 17 14.66 -18.31 23.06
C ILE A 17 15.85 -18.37 22.10
N ALA A 18 16.51 -17.26 21.79
CA ALA A 18 17.70 -17.28 20.92
C ALA A 18 18.84 -18.17 21.47
N GLY A 19 19.08 -18.14 22.79
CA GLY A 19 20.03 -19.05 23.44
C GLY A 19 19.63 -20.52 23.37
N LEU A 20 18.32 -20.83 23.36
CA LEU A 20 17.81 -22.19 23.13
C LEU A 20 17.94 -22.59 21.65
N GLU A 21 17.56 -21.72 20.72
CA GLU A 21 17.71 -21.92 19.27
C GLU A 21 19.16 -22.23 18.90
N ARG A 22 20.13 -21.51 19.48
CA ARG A 22 21.55 -21.80 19.25
C ARG A 22 21.91 -23.27 19.57
N ARG A 23 21.61 -23.72 20.79
CA ARG A 23 21.99 -25.07 21.28
C ARG A 23 21.13 -26.21 20.74
N ALA A 24 19.88 -25.94 20.40
CA ALA A 24 18.91 -26.95 19.98
C ALA A 24 18.78 -27.08 18.46
N ILE A 25 19.02 -25.98 17.74
CA ILE A 25 18.96 -25.91 16.28
C ILE A 25 20.39 -25.87 15.73
N PHE A 26 21.03 -24.70 15.73
CA PHE A 26 22.25 -24.45 14.95
C PHE A 26 23.43 -25.36 15.30
N ASP A 27 23.60 -25.70 16.59
CA ASP A 27 24.65 -26.63 17.01
C ASP A 27 24.37 -28.09 16.59
N LYS A 28 23.14 -28.44 16.17
CA LYS A 28 22.68 -29.82 15.88
C LYS A 28 22.20 -30.06 14.43
N THR A 29 22.23 -29.03 13.58
CA THR A 29 21.75 -29.09 12.20
C THR A 29 22.91 -29.03 11.21
N TRP A 30 22.77 -29.69 10.07
CA TRP A 30 23.60 -29.38 8.91
C TRP A 30 23.27 -27.98 8.36
N ILE A 31 24.30 -27.19 8.05
CA ILE A 31 24.21 -25.82 7.53
C ILE A 31 24.89 -25.78 6.16
N TYR A 32 24.17 -25.34 5.14
CA TYR A 32 24.70 -25.11 3.80
C TYR A 32 25.59 -23.86 3.79
N LEU A 33 26.82 -23.94 3.29
CA LEU A 33 27.75 -22.80 3.24
C LEU A 33 27.83 -22.09 1.89
N GLY A 34 27.59 -22.79 0.77
CA GLY A 34 27.74 -22.23 -0.57
C GLY A 34 28.13 -23.28 -1.62
N VAL A 35 28.25 -22.82 -2.87
CA VAL A 35 28.80 -23.62 -3.97
C VAL A 35 30.32 -23.63 -3.84
N ILE A 36 30.95 -24.78 -4.04
CA ILE A 36 32.41 -24.97 -3.86
C ILE A 36 33.29 -24.00 -4.67
N THR A 37 32.78 -23.48 -5.80
CA THR A 37 33.45 -22.48 -6.65
C THR A 37 33.71 -21.14 -5.96
N ARG A 38 33.16 -20.91 -4.75
CA ARG A 38 33.52 -19.80 -3.87
C ARG A 38 34.97 -19.87 -3.38
N TRP A 39 35.49 -21.07 -3.11
CA TRP A 39 36.81 -21.29 -2.51
C TRP A 39 37.80 -21.77 -3.58
N SER A 40 37.93 -21.02 -4.66
CA SER A 40 38.71 -21.41 -5.84
C SER A 40 40.24 -21.24 -5.70
N ALA A 41 40.70 -20.56 -4.65
CA ALA A 41 42.12 -20.34 -4.39
C ALA A 41 42.69 -21.46 -3.50
N ASP A 42 43.77 -22.08 -3.97
CA ASP A 42 44.42 -23.18 -3.26
C ASP A 42 45.35 -22.62 -2.16
N GLY A 43 45.22 -23.16 -0.94
CA GLY A 43 46.00 -22.76 0.24
C GLY A 43 45.52 -21.49 0.95
N GLU A 44 44.50 -20.78 0.44
CA GLU A 44 44.02 -19.53 1.03
C GLU A 44 42.97 -19.77 2.13
N ASP A 45 43.10 -19.05 3.26
CA ASP A 45 42.16 -19.08 4.37
C ASP A 45 41.02 -18.07 4.18
N CYS A 46 39.81 -18.58 3.93
CA CYS A 46 38.58 -17.78 3.96
C CYS A 46 38.00 -17.77 5.37
N PHE A 47 38.26 -16.71 6.13
CA PHE A 47 37.75 -16.53 7.50
C PHE A 47 36.27 -16.10 7.53
N TYR A 48 35.47 -16.76 8.37
CA TYR A 48 34.07 -16.45 8.63
C TYR A 48 33.92 -16.01 10.08
N ASP A 49 33.59 -14.74 10.28
CA ASP A 49 33.05 -14.23 11.56
C ASP A 49 31.57 -13.89 11.35
N MET A 50 30.69 -14.81 11.72
CA MET A 50 29.24 -14.67 11.58
C MET A 50 28.58 -14.54 12.95
N GLY A 51 29.14 -13.66 13.78
CA GLY A 51 28.65 -13.37 15.13
C GLY A 51 29.01 -14.51 16.08
N GLN A 52 28.02 -15.35 16.40
CA GLN A 52 28.23 -16.50 17.29
C GLN A 52 28.98 -17.66 16.62
N PHE A 53 29.24 -17.61 15.31
CA PHE A 53 29.90 -18.67 14.54
C PHE A 53 31.21 -18.15 13.97
N LYS A 54 32.33 -18.80 14.34
CA LYS A 54 33.67 -18.45 13.85
C LYS A 54 34.38 -19.69 13.33
N PHE A 55 34.71 -19.68 12.04
CA PHE A 55 35.33 -20.79 11.35
C PHE A 55 36.13 -20.31 10.14
N THR A 56 37.00 -21.15 9.61
CA THR A 56 37.82 -20.89 8.42
C THR A 56 37.56 -21.99 7.40
N VAL A 57 37.40 -21.62 6.13
CA VAL A 57 37.33 -22.57 5.02
C VAL A 57 38.61 -22.43 4.20
N ARG A 58 39.29 -23.55 3.91
CA ARG A 58 40.51 -23.60 3.10
C ARG A 58 40.36 -24.71 2.05
N ARG A 59 40.84 -24.48 0.83
CA ARG A 59 41.03 -25.55 -0.17
C ARG A 59 42.49 -25.97 -0.19
N GLU A 60 42.80 -27.23 0.06
CA GLU A 60 44.20 -27.67 0.19
C GLU A 60 44.88 -27.97 -1.16
N SER A 61 44.11 -28.25 -2.22
CA SER A 61 44.61 -28.62 -3.54
C SER A 61 43.59 -28.35 -4.66
N GLN A 62 43.99 -28.56 -5.91
CA GLN A 62 43.11 -28.44 -7.07
C GLN A 62 41.91 -29.42 -7.09
N ASP A 63 41.88 -30.45 -6.24
CA ASP A 63 40.65 -31.23 -6.03
C ASP A 63 39.67 -30.44 -5.14
N TRP A 64 38.43 -30.27 -5.59
CA TRP A 64 37.38 -29.66 -4.80
C TRP A 64 37.04 -30.44 -3.51
N ASN A 65 37.27 -31.77 -3.50
CA ASN A 65 37.11 -32.59 -2.30
C ASN A 65 38.16 -32.29 -1.21
N SER A 66 39.19 -31.50 -1.53
CA SER A 66 40.19 -31.02 -0.57
C SER A 66 39.84 -29.69 0.10
N ILE A 67 38.61 -29.18 -0.10
CA ILE A 67 38.07 -28.14 0.77
C ILE A 67 37.91 -28.73 2.18
N GLN A 68 38.40 -28.01 3.19
CA GLN A 68 38.27 -28.33 4.61
C GLN A 68 37.76 -27.11 5.37
N VAL A 69 36.94 -27.35 6.39
CA VAL A 69 36.44 -26.32 7.32
C VAL A 69 36.97 -26.58 8.73
N PHE A 70 37.48 -25.53 9.37
CA PHE A 70 38.06 -25.57 10.71
C PHE A 70 37.39 -24.55 11.64
N THR A 71 37.25 -24.85 12.93
CA THR A 71 36.85 -23.87 13.95
C THR A 71 37.99 -22.86 14.17
N SER A 72 37.71 -21.82 14.95
CA SER A 72 38.74 -20.86 15.38
C SER A 72 39.88 -21.44 16.23
N ASP A 73 39.75 -22.64 16.77
CA ASP A 73 40.83 -23.33 17.50
C ASP A 73 41.65 -24.30 16.63
N GLY A 74 41.28 -24.47 15.35
CA GLY A 74 41.92 -25.38 14.41
C GLY A 74 41.31 -26.77 14.33
N THR A 75 40.30 -27.10 15.14
CA THR A 75 39.58 -28.37 15.02
C THR A 75 38.78 -28.44 13.73
N GLN A 76 38.93 -29.52 12.97
CA GLN A 76 38.17 -29.78 11.74
C GLN A 76 36.67 -29.95 12.05
N ILE A 77 35.82 -29.26 11.30
CA ILE A 77 34.35 -29.34 11.38
C ILE A 77 33.87 -30.47 10.48
N ARG A 78 32.87 -31.24 10.94
CA ARG A 78 32.21 -32.25 10.09
C ARG A 78 31.58 -31.56 8.88
N GLN A 79 31.87 -32.08 7.69
CA GLN A 79 31.44 -31.49 6.42
C GLN A 79 30.99 -32.56 5.43
N HIS A 80 30.18 -32.15 4.45
CA HIS A 80 29.80 -32.95 3.29
C HIS A 80 29.87 -32.07 2.04
N ILE A 81 30.46 -32.60 0.96
CA ILE A 81 30.48 -31.96 -0.35
C ILE A 81 29.63 -32.83 -1.27
N THR A 82 28.54 -32.27 -1.79
CA THR A 82 27.64 -33.02 -2.67
C THR A 82 28.30 -33.31 -4.01
N ARG A 83 27.81 -34.33 -4.72
CA ARG A 83 28.30 -34.70 -6.06
C ARG A 83 28.21 -33.58 -7.10
N THR A 84 27.37 -32.57 -6.83
CA THR A 84 27.12 -31.40 -7.67
C THR A 84 27.84 -30.13 -7.22
N GLY A 85 28.60 -30.18 -6.11
CA GLY A 85 29.43 -29.08 -5.64
C GLY A 85 28.79 -28.14 -4.62
N LEU A 86 27.93 -28.64 -3.73
CA LEU A 86 27.43 -27.88 -2.57
C LEU A 86 28.19 -28.29 -1.30
N LEU A 87 28.70 -27.32 -0.54
CA LEU A 87 29.35 -27.56 0.76
C LEU A 87 28.35 -27.38 1.91
N PHE A 88 28.27 -28.39 2.79
CA PHE A 88 27.53 -28.36 4.04
C PHE A 88 28.45 -28.66 5.23
N ILE A 89 28.15 -28.10 6.40
CA ILE A 89 28.86 -28.35 7.66
C ILE A 89 27.91 -28.68 8.81
N THR A 90 28.39 -29.36 9.86
CA THR A 90 27.69 -29.46 11.15
C THR A 90 28.67 -29.27 12.31
N PHE A 91 28.30 -28.46 13.29
CA PHE A 91 29.12 -28.18 14.47
C PHE A 91 29.06 -29.30 15.54
N SER A 92 28.05 -30.17 15.52
CA SER A 92 27.98 -31.33 16.42
C SER A 92 28.42 -32.62 15.76
N SER A 93 29.19 -33.41 16.52
CA SER A 93 29.47 -34.82 16.24
C SER A 93 28.24 -35.71 16.31
N SER A 94 27.20 -35.32 17.06
CA SER A 94 25.96 -36.08 17.28
C SER A 94 24.89 -35.91 16.18
N THR A 95 25.15 -35.12 15.14
CA THR A 95 24.23 -34.98 14.00
C THR A 95 24.31 -36.25 13.15
N SER A 96 23.16 -36.75 12.66
CA SER A 96 23.11 -37.91 11.77
C SER A 96 23.88 -37.67 10.46
N GLU A 97 24.25 -38.75 9.77
CA GLU A 97 24.91 -38.65 8.47
C GLU A 97 24.08 -37.88 7.44
N PHE A 98 24.78 -37.29 6.46
CA PHE A 98 24.18 -36.34 5.53
C PHE A 98 22.98 -36.91 4.77
N ASP A 99 23.08 -38.14 4.26
CA ASP A 99 22.00 -38.80 3.49
C ASP A 99 20.79 -39.18 4.34
N GLU A 100 20.99 -39.49 5.63
CA GLU A 100 19.90 -39.75 6.58
C GLU A 100 19.19 -38.44 7.00
N TYR A 101 19.96 -37.35 7.04
CA TYR A 101 19.45 -36.02 7.33
C TYR A 101 18.70 -35.42 6.14
N PHE A 102 19.27 -35.50 4.93
CA PHE A 102 18.68 -34.96 3.69
C PHE A 102 18.31 -36.08 2.70
N PRO A 103 17.35 -36.97 3.03
CA PRO A 103 16.99 -38.09 2.17
C PRO A 103 16.49 -37.60 0.80
N GLY A 104 17.09 -38.14 -0.27
CA GLY A 104 16.77 -37.80 -1.66
C GLY A 104 17.28 -36.45 -2.15
N LEU A 105 18.08 -35.72 -1.36
CA LEU A 105 18.60 -34.41 -1.79
C LEU A 105 19.63 -34.52 -2.93
N GLU A 106 20.59 -35.45 -2.85
CA GLU A 106 21.59 -35.68 -3.92
C GLU A 106 20.91 -35.96 -5.27
N ASP A 107 19.89 -36.82 -5.30
CA ASP A 107 19.14 -37.16 -6.52
C ASP A 107 18.36 -35.96 -7.09
N LEU A 108 17.81 -35.11 -6.22
CA LEU A 108 17.12 -33.88 -6.63
C LEU A 108 18.09 -32.92 -7.32
N ILE A 109 19.22 -32.63 -6.66
CA ILE A 109 20.17 -31.62 -7.12
C ILE A 109 21.05 -32.11 -8.28
N ALA A 110 21.15 -33.43 -8.51
CA ALA A 110 21.85 -34.04 -9.64
C ALA A 110 21.42 -33.52 -11.03
N THR A 111 20.28 -32.84 -11.12
CA THR A 111 19.81 -32.12 -12.30
C THR A 111 20.65 -30.89 -12.67
N VAL A 112 21.48 -30.36 -11.76
CA VAL A 112 22.32 -29.18 -11.97
C VAL A 112 23.74 -29.40 -11.44
N ASP A 113 24.73 -29.25 -12.33
CA ASP A 113 26.13 -29.12 -11.92
C ASP A 113 26.44 -27.67 -11.52
N PHE A 114 26.48 -27.41 -10.21
CA PHE A 114 26.77 -26.09 -9.66
C PHE A 114 28.22 -25.66 -9.87
N THR A 115 29.14 -26.61 -10.11
CA THR A 115 30.55 -26.27 -10.39
C THR A 115 30.71 -25.49 -11.70
N THR A 116 29.72 -25.59 -12.61
CA THR A 116 29.66 -24.78 -13.84
C THR A 116 29.33 -23.31 -13.62
N PHE A 117 29.06 -22.87 -12.38
CA PHE A 117 28.78 -21.48 -12.02
C PHE A 117 29.92 -20.90 -11.17
N PRO A 118 30.84 -20.12 -11.77
CA PRO A 118 31.88 -19.43 -11.02
C PRO A 118 31.30 -18.41 -10.04
N PHE A 119 31.92 -18.30 -8.87
CA PHE A 119 31.64 -17.23 -7.91
C PHE A 119 31.98 -15.85 -8.53
N ARG A 120 31.15 -14.84 -8.24
CA ARG A 120 31.27 -13.49 -8.82
C ARG A 120 31.30 -12.38 -7.77
N ARG A 121 30.42 -12.41 -6.79
CA ARG A 121 30.27 -11.35 -5.78
C ARG A 121 29.69 -11.92 -4.50
N SER A 122 30.14 -11.42 -3.36
CA SER A 122 29.54 -11.67 -2.04
C SER A 122 29.21 -10.35 -1.37
N LEU A 123 28.19 -10.36 -0.51
CA LEU A 123 27.85 -9.26 0.37
C LEU A 123 27.69 -9.77 1.79
N LYS A 124 28.05 -8.93 2.76
CA LYS A 124 27.79 -9.16 4.18
C LYS A 124 27.30 -7.85 4.80
N TYR A 125 26.19 -7.90 5.53
CA TYR A 125 25.64 -6.77 6.27
C TYR A 125 24.80 -7.26 7.45
N THR A 126 24.43 -6.36 8.37
CA THR A 126 23.54 -6.68 9.50
C THR A 126 22.12 -6.27 9.16
N GLY A 127 21.17 -7.20 9.22
CA GLY A 127 19.74 -6.92 9.15
C GLY A 127 19.17 -6.70 10.56
N LYS A 128 18.32 -5.69 10.75
CA LYS A 128 17.72 -5.34 12.06
C LYS A 128 16.50 -6.23 12.40
N TYR A 129 16.62 -7.52 12.17
CA TYR A 129 15.58 -8.54 12.41
C TYR A 129 16.17 -9.86 12.91
N ASN A 130 15.34 -10.64 13.60
CA ASN A 130 15.64 -12.01 13.98
C ASN A 130 15.86 -12.86 12.73
N TRP A 131 16.77 -13.83 12.80
CA TRP A 131 17.08 -14.74 11.69
C TRP A 131 15.84 -15.43 11.10
N LYS A 132 14.81 -15.71 11.92
CA LYS A 132 13.54 -16.32 11.50
C LYS A 132 12.71 -15.41 10.62
N THR A 133 12.74 -14.09 10.79
CA THR A 133 11.83 -13.16 10.10
C THR A 133 11.97 -13.24 8.58
N LEU A 134 13.21 -13.29 8.07
CA LEU A 134 13.47 -13.47 6.64
C LEU A 134 13.22 -14.91 6.16
N ILE A 135 13.45 -15.91 7.02
CA ILE A 135 13.15 -17.32 6.68
C ILE A 135 11.64 -17.55 6.59
N ASP A 136 10.84 -16.96 7.47
CA ASP A 136 9.38 -17.02 7.41
C ASP A 136 8.88 -16.38 6.10
N GLY A 137 9.38 -15.20 5.71
CA GLY A 137 9.06 -14.58 4.41
C GLY A 137 9.48 -15.41 3.20
N PHE A 138 10.71 -15.95 3.19
CA PHE A 138 11.19 -16.83 2.13
C PHE A 138 10.40 -18.16 2.04
N GLN A 139 9.78 -18.58 3.13
CA GLN A 139 8.99 -19.82 3.20
C GLN A 139 7.55 -19.68 2.62
N GLU A 140 7.25 -18.54 1.99
CA GLU A 140 6.02 -18.26 1.26
C GLU A 140 6.27 -17.39 0.01
N CYS A 141 5.23 -17.12 -0.78
CA CYS A 141 5.27 -16.15 -1.89
C CYS A 141 3.91 -15.45 -2.07
N LEU A 142 3.19 -15.31 -0.96
CA LEU A 142 1.98 -14.52 -0.81
C LEU A 142 2.31 -13.01 -0.90
N HIS A 143 3.43 -12.57 -0.32
CA HIS A 143 3.89 -11.17 -0.43
C HIS A 143 4.38 -10.81 -1.85
N CYS A 144 4.90 -11.78 -2.62
CA CYS A 144 5.59 -11.57 -3.90
C CYS A 144 4.85 -10.64 -4.88
N SER A 145 3.53 -10.86 -5.02
CA SER A 145 2.68 -10.11 -5.95
C SER A 145 2.50 -8.63 -5.59
N PHE A 146 2.80 -8.25 -4.35
CA PHE A 146 2.69 -6.89 -3.82
C PHE A 146 4.05 -6.23 -3.61
N ALA A 147 5.05 -6.99 -3.17
CA ALA A 147 6.35 -6.48 -2.76
C ALA A 147 7.46 -6.57 -3.82
N HIS A 148 7.35 -7.48 -4.81
CA HIS A 148 8.39 -7.69 -5.82
C HIS A 148 7.87 -7.50 -7.25
N PRO A 149 7.62 -6.26 -7.72
CA PRO A 149 7.07 -6.01 -9.06
C PRO A 149 7.95 -6.54 -10.20
N SER A 150 9.28 -6.46 -10.06
CA SER A 150 10.21 -6.99 -11.09
C SER A 150 10.27 -8.51 -11.10
N PHE A 151 10.19 -9.16 -9.94
CA PHE A 151 10.19 -10.62 -9.83
C PHE A 151 8.90 -11.22 -10.37
N SER A 152 7.76 -10.71 -9.92
CA SER A 152 6.42 -11.19 -10.31
C SER A 152 6.10 -11.03 -11.80
N LYS A 153 6.87 -10.20 -12.53
CA LYS A 153 6.81 -10.04 -13.99
C LYS A 153 7.58 -11.13 -14.77
N ILE A 154 8.41 -11.93 -14.09
CA ILE A 154 9.19 -13.02 -14.69
C ILE A 154 8.75 -14.36 -14.13
N TYR A 155 8.50 -14.43 -12.82
CA TYR A 155 8.06 -15.62 -12.09
C TYR A 155 6.65 -15.41 -11.57
N ALA A 156 5.67 -16.00 -12.24
CA ALA A 156 4.25 -15.76 -11.94
C ALA A 156 3.87 -16.33 -10.56
N PRO A 157 3.47 -15.51 -9.55
CA PRO A 157 3.17 -16.00 -8.20
C PRO A 157 1.97 -16.96 -8.13
N THR A 158 1.10 -16.93 -9.14
CA THR A 158 0.00 -17.89 -9.33
C THR A 158 0.50 -19.32 -9.55
N THR A 159 1.67 -19.49 -10.17
CA THR A 159 2.30 -20.79 -10.44
C THR A 159 3.16 -21.31 -9.29
N TYR A 160 3.40 -20.48 -8.27
CA TYR A 160 4.34 -20.75 -7.19
C TYR A 160 3.84 -21.88 -6.28
N LYS A 161 4.70 -22.87 -6.02
CA LYS A 161 4.40 -24.01 -5.14
C LYS A 161 5.58 -24.34 -4.23
N VAL A 162 5.30 -24.52 -2.93
CA VAL A 162 6.27 -25.03 -1.95
C VAL A 162 6.02 -26.51 -1.68
N LEU A 163 7.03 -27.34 -1.93
CA LEU A 163 7.10 -28.76 -1.59
C LEU A 163 8.07 -28.93 -0.42
N ASN A 164 7.61 -29.54 0.67
CA ASN A 164 8.27 -29.52 1.97
C ASN A 164 8.81 -30.91 2.33
N GLU A 165 10.12 -31.05 2.56
CA GLU A 165 10.82 -32.31 2.88
C GLU A 165 11.32 -32.35 4.34
N LYS A 166 12.07 -33.39 4.76
CA LYS A 166 12.40 -33.58 6.19
C LYS A 166 13.23 -32.43 6.81
N TYR A 167 14.15 -31.80 6.08
CA TYR A 167 14.91 -30.62 6.56
C TYR A 167 15.21 -29.60 5.47
N PHE A 168 14.52 -29.68 4.33
CA PHE A 168 14.65 -28.72 3.24
C PHE A 168 13.30 -28.51 2.56
N SER A 169 13.15 -27.39 1.86
CA SER A 169 11.95 -27.06 1.09
C SER A 169 12.31 -26.67 -0.34
N ARG A 170 11.46 -27.05 -1.28
CA ARG A 170 11.61 -26.82 -2.72
C ARG A 170 10.51 -25.88 -3.18
N HIS A 171 10.90 -24.75 -3.71
CA HIS A 171 10.02 -23.71 -4.20
C HIS A 171 10.12 -23.71 -5.71
N LEU A 172 8.99 -23.83 -6.39
CA LEU A 172 8.90 -23.96 -7.83
C LEU A 172 8.06 -22.80 -8.38
N ALA A 173 8.63 -22.05 -9.31
CA ALA A 173 7.93 -21.00 -10.07
C ALA A 173 8.15 -21.22 -11.57
N LYS A 174 7.12 -20.98 -12.39
CA LYS A 174 7.27 -21.01 -13.85
C LYS A 174 7.73 -19.66 -14.39
N THR A 175 8.48 -19.70 -15.49
CA THR A 175 8.94 -18.54 -16.27
C THR A 175 8.65 -18.78 -17.75
N ASP A 176 8.18 -17.75 -18.45
CA ASP A 176 7.88 -17.82 -19.90
C ASP A 176 9.09 -17.46 -20.77
N LYS A 177 10.25 -17.16 -20.16
CA LYS A 177 11.40 -16.53 -20.83
C LYS A 177 12.63 -17.43 -20.99
N HIS A 178 12.69 -18.56 -20.30
CA HIS A 178 13.84 -19.44 -20.30
C HIS A 178 13.40 -20.90 -20.26
N ASP A 179 13.73 -21.66 -21.30
CA ASP A 179 13.47 -23.11 -21.41
C ASP A 179 14.35 -23.98 -20.49
N SER A 180 15.02 -23.40 -19.49
CA SER A 180 15.86 -24.16 -18.56
C SER A 180 14.98 -24.80 -17.48
N PRO A 181 14.94 -26.14 -17.34
CA PRO A 181 14.08 -26.82 -16.36
C PRO A 181 14.46 -26.55 -14.89
N SER A 182 15.59 -25.88 -14.65
CA SER A 182 16.07 -25.45 -13.34
C SER A 182 15.89 -23.96 -13.04
N ASP A 183 15.39 -23.16 -13.99
CA ASP A 183 15.07 -21.74 -13.76
C ASP A 183 13.73 -21.65 -12.99
N GLY A 184 13.72 -20.86 -11.91
CA GLY A 184 12.59 -20.80 -10.98
C GLY A 184 12.60 -21.89 -9.90
N LEU A 185 13.74 -22.55 -9.68
CA LEU A 185 13.98 -23.44 -8.55
C LEU A 185 14.65 -22.67 -7.40
N PHE A 186 13.98 -22.63 -6.24
CA PHE A 186 14.54 -22.06 -5.01
C PHE A 186 14.53 -23.14 -3.92
N LEU A 187 15.67 -23.34 -3.26
CA LEU A 187 15.87 -24.32 -2.21
C LEU A 187 16.10 -23.61 -0.89
N TYR A 188 15.40 -24.04 0.16
CA TYR A 188 15.70 -23.70 1.54
C TYR A 188 16.23 -24.92 2.27
N PHE A 189 17.36 -24.75 2.98
CA PHE A 189 17.94 -25.74 3.88
C PHE A 189 17.78 -25.24 5.31
N PHE A 190 17.03 -25.99 6.12
CA PHE A 190 16.87 -25.70 7.53
C PHE A 190 18.24 -25.80 8.24
N PRO A 191 18.65 -24.80 9.04
CA PRO A 191 17.80 -23.77 9.62
C PRO A 191 17.73 -22.44 8.85
N ASN A 192 18.76 -22.05 8.10
CA ASN A 192 18.99 -20.63 7.81
C ASN A 192 19.50 -20.29 6.41
N SER A 193 19.51 -21.26 5.50
CA SER A 193 20.31 -21.18 4.27
C SER A 193 19.45 -21.37 3.01
N THR A 194 19.73 -20.62 1.95
CA THR A 194 18.99 -20.72 0.68
C THR A 194 19.92 -20.89 -0.53
N LEU A 195 19.38 -21.45 -1.61
CA LEU A 195 20.03 -21.61 -2.91
C LEU A 195 19.00 -21.43 -4.04
N ASN A 196 19.13 -20.35 -4.79
CA ASN A 196 18.09 -19.86 -5.71
C ASN A 196 18.64 -19.80 -7.13
N LEU A 197 18.05 -20.57 -8.04
CA LEU A 197 18.41 -20.65 -9.46
C LEU A 197 17.37 -19.87 -10.27
N TYR A 198 17.72 -18.63 -10.64
CA TYR A 198 16.79 -17.73 -11.32
C TYR A 198 17.53 -16.60 -12.04
N GLY A 199 16.90 -15.98 -13.04
CA GLY A 199 17.44 -14.85 -13.80
C GLY A 199 18.73 -15.16 -14.57
N GLY A 200 18.99 -16.42 -14.90
CA GLY A 200 20.23 -16.89 -15.55
C GLY A 200 21.42 -17.15 -14.61
N GLY A 201 21.27 -16.91 -13.30
CA GLY A 201 22.33 -17.07 -12.30
C GLY A 201 21.89 -17.85 -11.06
N ILE A 202 22.79 -17.88 -10.07
CA ILE A 202 22.54 -18.48 -8.76
C ILE A 202 22.80 -17.45 -7.67
N SER A 203 21.81 -17.21 -6.80
CA SER A 203 22.01 -16.47 -5.55
C SER A 203 21.82 -17.40 -4.37
N SER A 204 22.70 -17.34 -3.38
CA SER A 204 22.52 -18.01 -2.10
C SER A 204 22.55 -16.97 -1.00
N PHE A 205 21.68 -17.08 0.01
CA PHE A 205 21.78 -16.26 1.21
C PHE A 205 21.67 -17.07 2.49
N ARG A 206 22.19 -16.49 3.58
CA ARG A 206 22.18 -17.06 4.93
C ARG A 206 21.84 -16.00 5.98
N THR A 207 20.99 -16.38 6.95
CA THR A 207 20.71 -15.60 8.16
C THR A 207 21.48 -16.17 9.35
N TRP A 208 22.55 -15.49 9.79
CA TRP A 208 23.33 -15.93 10.95
C TRP A 208 22.90 -15.16 12.22
N PRO A 209 22.35 -15.82 13.25
CA PRO A 209 21.89 -15.13 14.45
C PRO A 209 23.04 -14.48 15.22
N THR A 210 22.75 -13.34 15.84
CA THR A 210 23.70 -12.60 16.68
C THR A 210 23.32 -12.69 18.17
N ASP A 211 24.13 -12.07 19.04
CA ASP A 211 23.82 -11.96 20.48
C ASP A 211 22.63 -11.03 20.78
N ASP A 212 22.26 -10.16 19.84
CA ASP A 212 20.95 -9.52 19.83
C ASP A 212 19.96 -10.46 19.11
N PRO A 213 18.94 -11.01 19.80
CA PRO A 213 17.93 -11.86 19.19
C PRO A 213 17.13 -11.15 18.10
N SER A 214 17.21 -9.83 18.00
CA SER A 214 16.53 -9.03 16.99
C SER A 214 17.46 -8.49 15.88
N GLN A 215 18.66 -9.06 15.75
CA GLN A 215 19.57 -8.80 14.63
C GLN A 215 20.14 -10.09 14.06
N THR A 216 20.39 -10.09 12.76
CA THR A 216 21.00 -11.20 12.01
C THR A 216 22.12 -10.67 11.13
N ILE A 217 23.20 -11.42 10.98
CA ILE A 217 24.20 -11.17 9.94
C ILE A 217 23.69 -11.83 8.67
N MET A 218 23.41 -11.00 7.67
CA MET A 218 23.08 -11.42 6.32
C MET A 218 24.35 -11.67 5.52
N GLN A 219 24.46 -12.85 4.93
CA GLN A 219 25.48 -13.15 3.92
C GLN A 219 24.79 -13.53 2.61
N PHE A 220 25.22 -12.93 1.50
CA PHE A 220 24.74 -13.24 0.15
C PHE A 220 25.92 -13.60 -0.75
N ASP A 221 25.75 -14.61 -1.59
CA ASP A 221 26.71 -15.02 -2.62
C ASP A 221 26.04 -15.13 -3.98
N TYR A 222 26.69 -14.62 -5.01
CA TYR A 222 26.22 -14.59 -6.39
C TYR A 222 27.20 -15.33 -7.30
N TYR A 223 26.68 -16.28 -8.06
CA TYR A 223 27.41 -17.12 -9.00
C TYR A 223 26.76 -17.00 -10.39
N HIS A 224 27.57 -16.86 -11.44
CA HIS A 224 27.06 -16.60 -12.78
C HIS A 224 28.09 -16.99 -13.85
N LYS A 225 27.63 -17.52 -14.99
CA LYS A 225 28.52 -17.99 -16.07
C LYS A 225 29.28 -16.83 -16.72
N SER A 226 28.61 -15.75 -17.10
CA SER A 226 29.28 -14.52 -17.57
C SER A 226 30.13 -13.89 -16.45
N PRO A 227 31.32 -13.34 -16.76
CA PRO A 227 32.22 -12.73 -15.77
C PRO A 227 31.67 -11.43 -15.15
N VAL A 228 32.31 -11.00 -14.05
CA VAL A 228 32.10 -9.66 -13.49
C VAL A 228 32.42 -8.61 -14.57
N GLU A 229 31.80 -7.43 -14.50
CA GLU A 229 31.89 -6.34 -15.49
C GLU A 229 31.12 -6.59 -16.81
N THR A 230 30.58 -7.78 -17.08
CA THR A 230 29.66 -7.94 -18.22
C THR A 230 28.27 -7.41 -17.89
N GLN A 231 27.61 -6.85 -18.93
CA GLN A 231 26.25 -6.34 -18.80
C GLN A 231 25.26 -7.43 -18.35
N ASP A 232 25.46 -8.68 -18.78
CA ASP A 232 24.64 -9.82 -18.36
C ASP A 232 24.71 -10.06 -16.85
N PHE A 233 25.92 -10.12 -16.29
CA PHE A 233 26.11 -10.34 -14.86
C PHE A 233 25.58 -9.15 -14.05
N GLU A 234 25.86 -7.91 -14.45
CA GLU A 234 25.36 -6.75 -13.70
C GLU A 234 23.83 -6.59 -13.82
N ASN A 235 23.21 -7.01 -14.93
CA ASN A 235 21.75 -7.09 -15.05
C ASN A 235 21.17 -8.13 -14.09
N TYR A 236 21.72 -9.35 -14.09
CA TYR A 236 21.33 -10.43 -13.17
C TYR A 236 21.50 -9.99 -11.71
N TYR A 237 22.68 -9.48 -11.35
CA TYR A 237 22.99 -9.04 -10.00
C TYR A 237 22.07 -7.91 -9.55
N LYS A 238 21.82 -6.91 -10.41
CA LYS A 238 20.89 -5.82 -10.09
C LYS A 238 19.48 -6.35 -9.83
N PHE A 239 18.98 -7.25 -10.67
CA PHE A 239 17.67 -7.87 -10.48
C PHE A 239 17.59 -8.64 -9.15
N ALA A 240 18.55 -9.53 -8.88
CA ALA A 240 18.62 -10.30 -7.64
C ALA A 240 18.83 -9.43 -6.39
N ARG A 241 19.54 -8.29 -6.52
CA ARG A 241 19.71 -7.30 -5.45
C ARG A 241 18.44 -6.50 -5.16
N THR A 242 17.62 -6.19 -6.15
CA THR A 242 16.36 -5.47 -5.94
C THR A 242 15.46 -6.29 -5.01
N VAL A 243 15.19 -7.56 -5.36
CA VAL A 243 14.37 -8.49 -4.55
C VAL A 243 14.93 -8.61 -3.13
N ALA A 244 16.23 -8.89 -3.00
CA ALA A 244 16.90 -9.02 -1.71
C ALA A 244 17.05 -7.71 -0.91
N THR A 245 16.63 -6.56 -1.44
CA THR A 245 16.54 -5.29 -0.70
C THR A 245 15.09 -5.04 -0.28
N GLU A 246 14.13 -5.29 -1.18
CA GLU A 246 12.68 -5.29 -0.88
C GLU A 246 12.37 -6.24 0.30
N ASP A 247 12.93 -7.45 0.30
CA ASP A 247 12.84 -8.42 1.42
C ASP A 247 13.40 -7.88 2.74
N ASN A 248 14.53 -7.19 2.68
CA ASN A 248 15.21 -6.68 3.87
C ASN A 248 14.37 -5.59 4.55
N ASP A 249 13.79 -4.70 3.75
CA ASP A 249 12.96 -3.59 4.23
C ASP A 249 11.66 -4.12 4.85
N LEU A 250 11.03 -5.14 4.25
CA LEU A 250 9.92 -5.87 4.85
C LEU A 250 10.30 -6.47 6.21
N CYS A 251 11.47 -7.09 6.32
CA CYS A 251 11.91 -7.75 7.55
C CYS A 251 12.22 -6.76 8.68
N GLU A 252 12.85 -5.61 8.40
CA GLU A 252 13.05 -4.56 9.41
C GLU A 252 11.72 -4.00 9.93
N MET A 253 10.77 -3.73 9.04
CA MET A 253 9.42 -3.27 9.40
C MET A 253 8.64 -4.32 10.20
N ALA A 254 8.72 -5.60 9.79
CA ALA A 254 8.12 -6.70 10.53
C ALA A 254 8.71 -6.84 11.94
N GLN A 255 10.04 -6.76 12.09
CA GLN A 255 10.69 -6.82 13.40
C GLN A 255 10.31 -5.64 14.30
N MET A 256 10.18 -4.44 13.75
CA MET A 256 9.72 -3.26 14.49
C MET A 256 8.31 -3.49 15.07
N ASN A 257 7.40 -4.03 14.27
CA ASN A 257 6.04 -4.37 14.71
C ASN A 257 6.03 -5.52 15.74
N LEU A 258 6.87 -6.54 15.57
CA LEU A 258 7.05 -7.64 16.53
C LEU A 258 7.58 -7.15 17.89
N LYS A 259 8.36 -6.05 17.91
CA LYS A 259 8.87 -5.40 19.14
C LYS A 259 7.86 -4.48 19.81
N ALA A 260 6.87 -3.96 19.08
CA ALA A 260 5.91 -2.98 19.61
C ALA A 260 4.98 -3.52 20.72
N GLY A 261 4.95 -4.83 20.96
CA GLY A 261 4.19 -5.46 22.04
C GLY A 261 2.67 -5.55 21.83
N ILE A 262 2.17 -5.01 20.70
CA ILE A 262 0.74 -5.03 20.34
C ILE A 262 0.36 -6.36 19.66
N TYR A 263 1.22 -6.86 18.77
CA TYR A 263 1.01 -8.12 18.07
C TYR A 263 1.49 -9.32 18.89
N THR A 264 0.71 -10.40 18.90
CA THR A 264 0.99 -11.63 19.69
C THR A 264 1.26 -12.83 18.80
N GLU A 265 0.30 -13.22 17.97
CA GLU A 265 0.39 -14.23 16.91
C GLU A 265 -0.51 -13.79 15.74
N GLY A 266 -0.30 -14.39 14.56
CA GLY A 266 -1.07 -14.15 13.34
C GLY A 266 -1.45 -15.47 12.69
N ILE A 267 -2.56 -15.51 11.94
CA ILE A 267 -3.07 -16.72 11.30
C ILE A 267 -2.36 -16.92 9.96
N LEU A 268 -1.80 -18.10 9.72
CA LEU A 268 -1.15 -18.50 8.47
C LEU A 268 -2.17 -19.14 7.52
N ASN A 269 -2.08 -18.77 6.24
CA ASN A 269 -2.80 -19.40 5.15
C ASN A 269 -2.28 -20.83 4.91
N PRO A 270 -3.09 -21.88 5.12
CA PRO A 270 -2.62 -23.26 5.06
C PRO A 270 -2.13 -23.70 3.68
N ASN A 271 -2.53 -23.00 2.61
CA ASN A 271 -2.21 -23.34 1.22
C ASN A 271 -1.06 -22.48 0.66
N LYS A 272 -0.94 -21.22 1.07
CA LYS A 272 0.07 -20.27 0.55
C LYS A 272 1.28 -20.09 1.48
N GLU A 273 1.15 -20.39 2.76
CA GLU A 273 2.20 -20.27 3.78
C GLU A 273 2.56 -21.65 4.38
N ASN A 274 2.37 -22.72 3.60
CA ASN A 274 2.63 -24.10 4.01
C ASN A 274 4.11 -24.35 4.36
N GLY A 275 5.06 -23.64 3.73
CA GLY A 275 6.48 -23.64 4.11
C GLY A 275 6.72 -23.05 5.50
N VAL A 276 6.05 -21.95 5.84
CA VAL A 276 6.14 -21.29 7.16
C VAL A 276 5.65 -22.23 8.26
N ILE A 277 4.47 -22.85 8.04
CA ILE A 277 3.88 -23.86 8.93
C ILE A 277 4.84 -25.04 9.14
N HIS A 278 5.50 -25.47 8.07
CA HIS A 278 6.45 -26.58 8.09
C HIS A 278 7.74 -26.24 8.85
N SER A 279 8.32 -25.05 8.61
CA SER A 279 9.51 -24.57 9.30
C SER A 279 9.24 -24.33 10.80
N ARG A 280 8.07 -23.77 11.17
CA ARG A 280 7.61 -23.61 12.56
C ARG A 280 7.62 -24.94 13.33
N ARG A 281 7.20 -26.06 12.71
CA ARG A 281 7.12 -27.37 13.38
C ARG A 281 8.48 -27.94 13.85
N ARG A 282 9.60 -27.38 13.39
CA ARG A 282 10.97 -27.79 13.76
C ARG A 282 11.61 -26.94 14.84
N GLN A 283 10.96 -25.86 15.25
CA GLN A 283 11.47 -25.00 16.31
C GLN A 283 11.11 -25.57 17.69
N PRO A 284 12.00 -25.44 18.70
CA PRO A 284 11.83 -26.08 20.00
C PRO A 284 10.63 -25.52 20.76
N ARG A 285 9.62 -26.38 21.01
CA ARG A 285 8.39 -26.01 21.72
C ARG A 285 8.58 -26.07 23.25
N SER A 286 8.17 -25.01 23.93
CA SER A 286 8.01 -25.01 25.38
C SER A 286 6.94 -26.02 25.80
N GLY A 287 7.32 -27.10 26.49
CA GLY A 287 6.38 -28.03 27.13
C GLY A 287 6.12 -29.36 26.41
N GLN A 288 6.82 -29.67 25.32
CA GLN A 288 6.89 -31.06 24.83
C GLN A 288 8.19 -31.72 25.30
N PRO A 289 8.16 -32.97 25.79
CA PRO A 289 9.38 -33.74 26.01
C PRO A 289 10.09 -33.98 24.68
N HIS A 290 11.40 -34.23 24.79
CA HIS A 290 12.37 -34.38 23.70
C HIS A 290 11.82 -35.04 22.43
N ILE A 291 12.23 -34.49 21.27
CA ILE A 291 12.35 -35.23 20.01
C ILE A 291 12.98 -36.59 20.32
N GLU A 292 12.38 -37.68 19.84
CA GLU A 292 12.68 -39.07 20.21
C GLU A 292 14.15 -39.46 20.00
N LEU A 293 15.01 -39.10 20.95
CA LEU A 293 16.35 -39.63 21.12
C LEU A 293 16.23 -40.83 22.04
N ARG A 294 16.01 -42.00 21.41
CA ARG A 294 16.02 -43.30 22.07
C ARG A 294 17.46 -43.60 22.52
N ALA A 295 17.84 -43.11 23.69
CA ALA A 295 19.16 -43.31 24.27
C ALA A 295 19.36 -44.80 24.59
N SER A 296 20.05 -45.51 23.70
CA SER A 296 20.58 -46.84 23.96
C SER A 296 21.75 -46.74 24.95
N HIS A 297 21.71 -47.58 25.97
CA HIS A 297 22.67 -47.65 27.08
C HIS A 297 24.14 -47.50 26.68
N LEU A 298 24.87 -46.68 27.45
CA LEU A 298 26.26 -46.95 27.82
C LEU A 298 26.36 -46.77 29.34
N ASP A 299 26.99 -47.74 30.00
CA ASP A 299 27.15 -47.79 31.45
C ASP A 299 28.16 -46.73 31.93
N GLU A 300 27.85 -46.05 33.03
CA GLU A 300 28.88 -45.47 33.90
C GLU A 300 28.95 -46.25 35.20
N ALA A 301 30.14 -46.80 35.47
CA ALA A 301 30.40 -47.60 36.64
C ALA A 301 30.59 -46.74 37.90
N GLU A 302 29.76 -47.02 38.90
CA GLU A 302 30.05 -47.02 40.34
C GLU A 302 31.19 -46.12 40.88
N LEU A 303 30.79 -45.10 41.65
CA LEU A 303 30.97 -45.02 43.13
C LEU A 303 32.26 -44.29 43.60
N PRO A 304 32.45 -43.96 44.91
CA PRO A 304 31.53 -44.18 46.05
C PRO A 304 31.33 -42.99 47.04
N ASN A 305 30.21 -43.08 47.80
CA ASN A 305 30.08 -42.78 49.25
C ASN A 305 30.17 -41.30 49.72
N ARG A 306 29.51 -40.84 50.81
CA ARG A 306 28.62 -41.36 51.91
C ARG A 306 28.01 -40.10 52.57
N ARG A 307 26.94 -40.07 53.38
CA ARG A 307 26.01 -41.02 54.04
C ARG A 307 24.71 -40.21 54.32
N ASP A 308 23.51 -40.79 54.22
CA ASP A 308 22.70 -41.41 55.31
C ASP A 308 22.70 -40.56 56.62
N SER A 309 21.61 -40.37 57.37
CA SER A 309 20.33 -41.08 57.53
C SER A 309 19.36 -40.18 58.36
N ASP A 310 18.09 -40.44 58.69
CA ASP A 310 17.06 -41.47 58.40
C ASP A 310 15.67 -40.85 58.73
N ASP A 311 14.59 -41.52 58.33
CA ASP A 311 13.57 -42.11 59.25
C ASP A 311 12.06 -41.83 59.00
N ASN A 312 11.28 -42.92 58.97
CA ASN A 312 9.82 -43.13 59.22
C ASN A 312 8.74 -42.21 58.58
N GLY A 313 7.70 -42.67 57.86
CA GLY A 313 7.17 -44.02 57.60
C GLY A 313 5.62 -44.11 57.69
N VAL A 314 4.95 -44.65 56.63
CA VAL A 314 3.66 -45.44 56.65
C VAL A 314 2.35 -44.67 57.03
N PRO A 315 1.09 -45.05 56.62
CA PRO A 315 0.53 -46.11 55.72
C PRO A 315 -0.11 -45.56 54.40
N SER A 316 -0.35 -46.30 53.29
CA SER A 316 -1.23 -47.48 53.01
C SER A 316 -2.75 -47.18 53.00
N ASP A 317 -3.65 -47.74 52.17
CA ASP A 317 -3.53 -48.66 51.02
C ASP A 317 -4.87 -48.76 50.21
N LEU A 318 -4.84 -49.32 48.97
CA LEU A 318 -5.90 -50.03 48.19
C LEU A 318 -5.77 -49.72 46.65
N LEU A 319 -5.03 -50.45 45.80
CA LEU A 319 -5.11 -51.88 45.34
C LEU A 319 -6.25 -52.13 44.30
N ILE A 320 -6.15 -52.87 43.17
CA ILE A 320 -5.10 -53.39 42.22
C ILE A 320 -5.85 -53.59 40.84
N GLN A 321 -5.27 -53.78 39.65
CA GLN A 321 -4.71 -55.05 39.10
C GLN A 321 -3.99 -54.83 37.74
N PHE A 322 -2.98 -55.66 37.47
CA PHE A 322 -2.19 -55.80 36.23
C PHE A 322 -2.58 -57.10 35.48
N GLU A 323 -2.21 -57.24 34.20
CA GLU A 323 -1.34 -58.32 33.63
C GLU A 323 -1.55 -58.61 32.11
N PHE A 324 -0.62 -58.14 31.27
CA PHE A 324 0.29 -58.87 30.32
C PHE A 324 -0.18 -60.01 29.35
N PRO A 325 0.63 -60.39 28.30
CA PRO A 325 0.16 -60.81 26.95
C PRO A 325 0.45 -62.32 26.66
N PRO A 326 0.59 -62.88 25.41
CA PRO A 326 1.75 -62.63 24.51
C PRO A 326 1.65 -63.00 22.97
N GLN A 327 2.79 -62.85 22.26
CA GLN A 327 3.36 -63.68 21.16
C GLN A 327 2.96 -63.54 19.64
N ASP A 328 4.02 -63.40 18.82
CA ASP A 328 4.20 -63.74 17.37
C ASP A 328 4.14 -65.29 17.12
N PRO A 329 4.43 -65.95 15.95
CA PRO A 329 5.13 -65.49 14.71
C PRO A 329 4.77 -66.16 13.33
N VAL A 330 5.62 -65.93 12.30
CA VAL A 330 6.07 -66.84 11.18
C VAL A 330 5.71 -66.51 9.70
N ILE A 331 6.75 -66.67 8.86
CA ILE A 331 6.97 -66.45 7.39
C ILE A 331 6.93 -67.81 6.64
N PRO A 332 6.29 -68.01 5.46
CA PRO A 332 6.99 -67.78 4.15
C PRO A 332 6.15 -67.59 2.84
N GLN A 333 6.81 -67.08 1.76
CA GLN A 333 6.83 -67.55 0.32
C GLN A 333 5.50 -67.79 -0.49
N SER A 334 5.39 -67.66 -1.83
CA SER A 334 6.31 -67.28 -2.95
C SER A 334 5.54 -67.17 -4.32
N HIS A 335 6.26 -66.83 -5.39
CA HIS A 335 6.05 -67.23 -6.81
C HIS A 335 4.97 -66.57 -7.73
N THR A 336 5.45 -65.67 -8.60
CA THR A 336 5.35 -65.66 -10.09
C THR A 336 4.02 -65.95 -10.81
N ALA A 337 3.60 -65.05 -11.71
CA ALA A 337 3.67 -65.21 -13.19
C ALA A 337 2.56 -64.47 -14.00
N GLN A 338 3.01 -63.88 -15.13
CA GLN A 338 2.32 -63.74 -16.43
C GLN A 338 1.20 -62.70 -16.69
N THR A 339 1.56 -61.80 -17.61
CA THR A 339 0.76 -60.98 -18.54
C THR A 339 -0.21 -61.80 -19.43
N PRO A 340 -1.28 -61.19 -19.95
CA PRO A 340 -1.24 -60.51 -21.28
C PRO A 340 -1.87 -59.08 -21.21
N VAL A 341 -1.61 -58.08 -22.07
CA VAL A 341 -1.66 -57.99 -23.57
C VAL A 341 -3.11 -58.26 -24.03
N GLU A 342 -3.89 -57.39 -24.69
CA GLU A 342 -3.60 -56.34 -25.70
C GLU A 342 -4.79 -55.33 -25.87
N GLN A 343 -4.59 -54.27 -26.69
CA GLN A 343 -5.59 -53.50 -27.52
C GLN A 343 -7.00 -53.21 -26.94
N GLY A 344 -7.49 -51.98 -26.77
CA GLY A 344 -7.55 -50.89 -27.76
C GLY A 344 -9.02 -50.44 -28.01
N SER A 345 -9.23 -49.21 -28.52
CA SER A 345 -10.50 -48.67 -29.11
C SER A 345 -11.52 -47.92 -28.21
N ARG A 346 -11.23 -46.63 -27.95
CA ARG A 346 -11.93 -45.44 -28.51
C ARG A 346 -13.49 -45.43 -28.67
N CYS A 347 -14.13 -44.48 -27.96
CA CYS A 347 -15.45 -43.85 -28.19
C CYS A 347 -16.71 -44.79 -28.13
N GLU A 348 -17.92 -44.35 -27.77
CA GLU A 348 -18.51 -43.00 -27.67
C GLU A 348 -19.69 -42.97 -26.66
N PHE A 349 -20.20 -41.79 -26.29
CA PHE A 349 -21.38 -41.61 -25.41
C PHE A 349 -22.70 -42.01 -26.10
N VAL A 350 -23.72 -42.45 -25.33
CA VAL A 350 -25.10 -41.88 -25.30
C VAL A 350 -25.80 -42.30 -23.99
N ASP A 351 -26.68 -41.41 -23.52
CA ASP A 351 -27.37 -41.33 -22.23
C ASP A 351 -28.72 -42.11 -22.14
N TYR A 352 -29.35 -42.05 -20.96
CA TYR A 352 -30.78 -42.17 -20.56
C TYR A 352 -31.13 -43.26 -19.52
N GLY A 353 -31.70 -42.85 -18.37
CA GLY A 353 -32.36 -43.78 -17.44
C GLY A 353 -32.65 -43.30 -16.00
N THR A 354 -33.29 -42.14 -15.81
CA THR A 354 -33.92 -41.70 -14.53
C THR A 354 -34.89 -42.78 -13.96
N ASN A 355 -35.25 -42.88 -12.67
CA ASN A 355 -35.70 -41.86 -11.71
C ASN A 355 -36.08 -42.45 -10.30
N PHE A 356 -36.39 -41.58 -9.32
CA PHE A 356 -36.98 -41.79 -7.97
C PHE A 356 -36.06 -42.37 -6.86
N ASP A 357 -35.67 -41.64 -5.79
CA ASP A 357 -36.37 -40.84 -4.73
C ASP A 357 -36.89 -41.73 -3.56
N ASP A 358 -36.89 -41.35 -2.27
CA ASP A 358 -36.79 -40.00 -1.68
C ASP A 358 -36.34 -39.97 -0.18
N LEU A 359 -35.74 -38.85 0.26
CA LEU A 359 -35.67 -38.22 1.61
C LEU A 359 -35.26 -39.00 2.90
N SER A 360 -34.57 -38.43 3.90
CA SER A 360 -34.23 -37.00 4.20
C SER A 360 -33.12 -36.79 5.25
N LEU A 361 -32.30 -35.74 5.04
CA LEU A 361 -31.70 -34.77 6.01
C LEU A 361 -30.85 -35.29 7.21
N GLU A 362 -29.76 -34.65 7.70
CA GLU A 362 -28.89 -33.52 7.30
C GLU A 362 -27.65 -33.56 8.25
N MET A 363 -26.61 -32.72 8.26
CA MET A 363 -26.26 -31.48 7.54
C MET A 363 -24.72 -31.37 7.40
N ALA A 364 -24.23 -30.70 6.35
CA ALA A 364 -22.85 -30.21 6.24
C ALA A 364 -22.82 -28.94 5.37
N PHE A 365 -21.98 -27.96 5.71
CA PHE A 365 -21.76 -26.78 4.86
C PHE A 365 -20.47 -26.95 4.07
N ASP A 366 -20.62 -27.07 2.76
CA ASP A 366 -19.54 -27.07 1.78
C ASP A 366 -19.46 -25.68 1.13
N ILE A 367 -18.25 -25.17 0.89
CA ILE A 367 -18.03 -23.85 0.24
C ILE A 367 -16.86 -23.99 -0.73
N THR A 368 -17.12 -24.67 -1.86
CA THR A 368 -16.16 -24.86 -2.96
C THR A 368 -16.71 -24.54 -4.35
N GLU A 369 -17.90 -23.92 -4.45
CA GLU A 369 -18.46 -23.39 -5.70
C GLU A 369 -18.76 -21.89 -5.58
N ASP A 370 -17.73 -21.02 -5.66
CA ASP A 370 -17.96 -19.57 -5.84
C ASP A 370 -16.74 -18.77 -6.37
N LEU A 371 -15.84 -19.42 -7.13
CA LEU A 371 -14.66 -18.76 -7.72
C LEU A 371 -14.68 -18.66 -9.25
N ASP A 372 -15.45 -19.50 -9.94
CA ASP A 372 -15.57 -19.44 -11.41
C ASP A 372 -16.65 -18.44 -11.89
N ASN A 373 -17.67 -18.14 -11.06
CA ASN A 373 -18.68 -17.11 -11.36
C ASN A 373 -18.14 -15.66 -11.32
N LEU A 374 -16.90 -15.45 -10.85
CA LEU A 374 -16.33 -14.11 -10.68
C LEU A 374 -15.78 -13.50 -12.00
N TYR A 375 -15.73 -14.27 -13.08
CA TYR A 375 -15.32 -13.79 -14.41
C TYR A 375 -16.48 -13.48 -15.37
N GLU A 376 -17.64 -14.16 -15.28
CA GLU A 376 -18.79 -13.84 -16.16
C GLU A 376 -19.57 -12.60 -15.68
N ILE A 377 -19.63 -12.33 -14.37
CA ILE A 377 -20.35 -11.15 -13.82
C ILE A 377 -19.67 -9.82 -14.18
N LEU A 378 -18.41 -9.83 -14.64
CA LEU A 378 -17.73 -8.65 -15.19
C LEU A 378 -18.13 -8.33 -16.65
N ALA A 379 -19.02 -9.12 -17.26
CA ALA A 379 -19.59 -8.90 -18.60
C ALA A 379 -21.12 -8.85 -18.54
N GLY A 380 -21.68 -7.76 -17.98
CA GLY A 380 -23.12 -7.53 -17.91
C GLY A 380 -23.82 -7.60 -19.29
N PRO A 381 -24.97 -8.30 -19.42
CA PRO A 381 -25.67 -8.49 -20.69
C PRO A 381 -26.69 -7.37 -20.96
N ASP A 382 -26.44 -6.56 -21.99
CA ASP A 382 -27.43 -5.69 -22.62
C ASP A 382 -27.59 -6.07 -24.10
N SER A 383 -28.36 -7.13 -24.36
CA SER A 383 -28.88 -7.45 -25.68
C SER A 383 -30.27 -8.08 -25.56
N PHE A 384 -31.31 -7.25 -25.70
CA PHE A 384 -32.66 -7.73 -26.01
C PHE A 384 -32.96 -7.45 -27.49
N ASP A 385 -33.26 -8.52 -28.23
CA ASP A 385 -33.61 -8.46 -29.64
C ASP A 385 -34.92 -7.73 -29.88
N ALA A 386 -34.93 -6.89 -30.92
CA ALA A 386 -36.12 -6.47 -31.63
C ALA A 386 -35.94 -6.76 -33.13
N GLN A 387 -36.86 -7.53 -33.72
CA GLN A 387 -36.69 -8.09 -35.06
C GLN A 387 -36.71 -7.04 -36.20
N PRO A 388 -36.05 -7.34 -37.34
CA PRO A 388 -35.83 -6.37 -38.41
C PRO A 388 -37.08 -6.15 -39.28
N ILE A 389 -37.53 -4.90 -39.39
CA ILE A 389 -38.47 -4.47 -40.43
C ILE A 389 -37.66 -3.86 -41.58
N HIS A 390 -37.60 -4.58 -42.70
CA HIS A 390 -37.10 -4.04 -43.97
C HIS A 390 -37.96 -2.86 -44.44
N ARG A 391 -37.34 -1.69 -44.62
CA ARG A 391 -37.73 -0.72 -45.66
C ARG A 391 -36.49 -0.03 -46.25
N ASP A 392 -36.33 -0.15 -47.55
CA ASP A 392 -35.56 0.79 -48.36
C ASP A 392 -36.09 2.22 -48.18
N ILE A 393 -35.23 3.23 -48.38
CA ILE A 393 -35.33 4.19 -49.49
C ILE A 393 -34.15 5.19 -49.44
N SER A 394 -33.85 5.73 -50.62
CA SER A 394 -32.74 6.59 -51.02
C SER A 394 -32.53 7.91 -50.25
N GLN A 395 -31.34 8.48 -50.47
CA GLN A 395 -31.01 9.91 -50.55
C GLN A 395 -32.20 10.90 -50.56
N GLN A 396 -32.09 12.01 -49.81
CA GLN A 396 -32.08 13.36 -50.40
C GLN A 396 -31.68 14.50 -49.42
N ASP A 397 -30.86 15.41 -49.96
CA ASP A 397 -30.84 16.88 -49.84
C ASP A 397 -30.74 17.63 -48.48
N TYR A 398 -29.68 18.44 -48.41
CA TYR A 398 -29.52 19.59 -47.50
C TYR A 398 -30.45 20.75 -47.89
N PRO A 399 -30.88 21.58 -46.92
CA PRO A 399 -31.19 22.99 -47.16
C PRO A 399 -30.20 23.94 -46.50
N THR A 400 -29.58 24.72 -47.37
CA THR A 400 -28.76 25.92 -47.23
C THR A 400 -29.19 26.92 -46.15
N MET A 401 -28.20 27.56 -45.51
CA MET A 401 -28.35 28.83 -44.77
C MET A 401 -28.85 29.99 -45.65
N PRO A 402 -29.57 30.97 -45.08
CA PRO A 402 -29.53 32.35 -45.54
C PRO A 402 -28.75 33.22 -44.53
N GLY A 403 -27.67 33.85 -44.99
CA GLY A 403 -27.02 34.93 -44.23
C GLY A 403 -27.79 36.25 -44.36
N GLY A 404 -27.69 37.11 -43.35
CA GLY A 404 -28.25 38.46 -43.37
C GLY A 404 -27.24 39.46 -42.81
N ILE A 405 -26.54 40.17 -43.69
CA ILE A 405 -25.71 41.33 -43.34
C ILE A 405 -26.64 42.54 -43.26
N LEU A 406 -26.60 43.28 -42.16
CA LEU A 406 -27.06 44.67 -42.11
C LEU A 406 -26.00 45.55 -41.47
N THR A 407 -25.69 46.63 -42.16
CA THR A 407 -24.68 47.63 -41.83
C THR A 407 -25.29 48.78 -41.02
N GLY A 408 -24.51 49.36 -40.10
CA GLY A 408 -24.83 50.59 -39.38
C GLY A 408 -23.53 51.34 -39.05
N PRO A 409 -23.44 52.68 -39.25
CA PRO A 409 -22.17 53.39 -39.27
C PRO A 409 -21.69 53.88 -37.88
N LEU A 410 -20.48 54.43 -37.89
CA LEU A 410 -19.84 55.12 -36.77
C LEU A 410 -20.68 56.31 -36.27
N ASP A 411 -20.58 56.59 -34.97
CA ASP A 411 -20.50 57.96 -34.47
C ASP A 411 -19.43 58.07 -33.38
N THR A 412 -18.67 59.16 -33.43
CA THR A 412 -17.54 59.47 -32.55
C THR A 412 -17.90 60.62 -31.62
N GLU A 413 -17.70 60.44 -30.31
CA GLU A 413 -17.42 61.58 -29.42
C GLU A 413 -16.19 61.32 -28.54
N GLN A 414 -15.32 62.32 -28.52
CA GLN A 414 -14.13 62.39 -27.68
C GLN A 414 -14.49 63.12 -26.39
N SER A 415 -14.03 62.63 -25.25
CA SER A 415 -13.90 63.47 -24.04
C SER A 415 -12.50 63.32 -23.45
N GLN A 416 -11.97 64.43 -22.94
CA GLN A 416 -10.54 64.61 -22.70
C GLN A 416 -10.11 64.28 -21.26
N LEU A 417 -8.80 64.12 -21.09
CA LEU A 417 -8.07 63.82 -19.86
C LEU A 417 -8.31 64.84 -18.73
N PRO A 418 -7.90 64.51 -17.49
CA PRO A 418 -6.58 65.01 -17.11
C PRO A 418 -5.61 63.94 -16.57
N PHE A 419 -4.34 64.13 -16.89
CA PHE A 419 -3.20 63.44 -16.29
C PHE A 419 -3.05 63.80 -14.81
N VAL A 420 -2.77 62.81 -13.95
CA VAL A 420 -2.11 63.01 -12.66
C VAL A 420 -1.03 61.93 -12.49
N ASN A 421 0.23 62.34 -12.48
CA ASN A 421 1.36 61.52 -12.04
C ASN A 421 1.37 61.41 -10.50
N LEU A 422 2.04 60.37 -9.98
CA LEU A 422 2.63 60.15 -8.63
C LEU A 422 2.40 58.67 -8.24
N VAL A 423 3.31 57.89 -7.66
CA VAL A 423 4.78 58.01 -7.50
C VAL A 423 5.35 56.59 -7.30
N ASN A 424 6.61 56.35 -7.67
CA ASN A 424 7.35 55.15 -7.22
C ASN A 424 7.96 55.45 -5.85
N ASP A 425 7.59 54.70 -4.81
CA ASP A 425 8.29 54.76 -3.51
C ASP A 425 9.09 53.47 -3.27
N ASP A 426 10.38 53.54 -3.57
CA ASP A 426 11.43 52.67 -3.03
C ASP A 426 11.84 53.18 -1.63
N ILE A 427 11.54 52.44 -0.57
CA ILE A 427 12.17 52.60 0.76
C ILE A 427 12.42 51.19 1.33
N SER A 428 13.58 50.58 1.10
CA SER A 428 14.87 50.80 1.77
C SER A 428 14.98 50.15 3.17
N LEU A 429 15.78 49.08 3.22
CA LEU A 429 16.30 48.45 4.45
C LEU A 429 17.40 49.31 5.06
N SER A 430 17.50 49.32 6.41
CA SER A 430 18.75 49.24 7.23
C SER A 430 18.55 49.90 8.63
N PRO A 431 19.56 49.99 9.52
CA PRO A 431 19.78 48.94 10.51
C PRO A 431 19.92 49.47 11.95
N PHE A 432 19.87 48.59 12.97
CA PHE A 432 20.49 48.90 14.27
C PHE A 432 21.36 47.76 14.81
N LEU A 433 22.35 48.16 15.61
CA LEU A 433 23.63 47.47 15.75
C LEU A 433 23.80 46.76 17.10
N ARG A 434 24.37 45.55 17.02
CA ARG A 434 25.44 45.00 17.86
C ARG A 434 25.36 45.17 19.40
N THR A 435 25.30 44.02 20.06
CA THR A 435 26.33 43.63 21.05
C THR A 435 26.90 42.25 20.68
N ASN A 436 28.18 42.01 20.96
CA ASN A 436 28.98 40.89 20.45
C ASN A 436 29.95 40.41 21.58
N PRO A 437 30.73 39.32 21.45
CA PRO A 437 30.34 37.97 21.85
C PRO A 437 31.31 37.31 22.87
N SER A 438 30.96 36.16 23.45
CA SER A 438 31.95 35.23 24.00
C SER A 438 31.42 33.80 24.22
N HIS A 439 32.31 32.82 23.98
CA HIS A 439 32.26 31.39 24.31
C HIS A 439 31.62 30.38 23.32
N ILE A 440 32.55 29.74 22.60
CA ILE A 440 32.55 28.43 21.96
C ILE A 440 32.15 27.31 22.95
N VAL A 441 31.44 26.26 22.49
CA VAL A 441 31.70 24.82 22.70
C VAL A 441 30.84 24.00 21.70
N GLU A 442 31.35 22.84 21.28
CA GLU A 442 30.73 21.88 20.34
C GLU A 442 29.55 21.10 20.96
N GLY A 443 28.64 20.54 20.13
CA GLY A 443 27.65 19.58 20.64
C GLY A 443 26.54 19.16 19.67
N THR A 444 26.69 17.95 19.09
CA THR A 444 25.63 16.97 18.74
C THR A 444 24.23 17.44 18.33
N THR A 445 23.85 17.15 17.08
CA THR A 445 22.46 17.14 16.60
C THR A 445 21.67 15.93 17.13
N GLU A 446 20.77 16.15 18.09
CA GLU A 446 19.67 15.22 18.38
C GLU A 446 18.38 15.68 17.72
N SER A 447 17.82 14.84 16.85
CA SER A 447 16.50 15.06 16.24
C SER A 447 15.41 14.63 17.22
N LEU A 448 14.77 15.60 17.89
CA LEU A 448 13.66 15.36 18.80
C LEU A 448 12.38 14.94 18.04
N ASN A 449 12.02 13.67 18.15
CA ASN A 449 10.72 13.15 17.69
C ASN A 449 9.60 13.71 18.56
N PHE A 450 8.78 14.62 18.02
CA PHE A 450 7.63 15.19 18.72
C PHE A 450 6.33 14.42 18.42
N CYS A 451 6.22 13.18 18.95
CA CYS A 451 4.93 12.50 19.06
C CYS A 451 4.26 12.92 20.37
N ARG A 452 3.12 13.62 20.27
CA ARG A 452 2.28 13.93 21.45
C ARG A 452 1.54 12.68 21.91
N ASP A 453 2.01 12.06 22.99
CA ASP A 453 1.15 11.25 23.84
C ASP A 453 0.19 12.16 24.63
N VAL A 454 -1.08 11.75 24.72
CA VAL A 454 -2.11 12.49 25.47
C VAL A 454 -2.12 11.99 26.92
N GLU A 455 -1.36 12.66 27.78
CA GLU A 455 -1.47 12.45 29.24
C GLU A 455 -2.76 13.09 29.76
N PHE A 456 -3.58 12.29 30.47
CA PHE A 456 -4.69 12.82 31.27
C PHE A 456 -4.15 13.36 32.59
N GLY A 457 -4.22 14.67 32.78
CA GLY A 457 -3.77 15.31 34.01
C GLY A 457 -4.74 15.09 35.17
N GLU A 458 -4.22 14.62 36.31
CA GLU A 458 -4.88 14.74 37.61
C GLU A 458 -4.36 15.98 38.34
N THR A 459 -5.27 16.68 39.02
CA THR A 459 -5.00 17.96 39.68
C THR A 459 -4.45 17.74 41.10
N GLY A 460 -3.26 18.28 41.37
CA GLY A 460 -2.67 18.25 42.70
C GLY A 460 -3.39 19.21 43.65
N SER A 461 -3.71 18.71 44.85
CA SER A 461 -4.00 19.54 46.03
C SER A 461 -3.13 19.06 47.19
N GLU A 462 -2.58 20.01 47.92
CA GLU A 462 -1.64 19.79 49.03
C GLU A 462 -2.41 19.49 50.33
N ASP A 463 -1.96 18.53 51.14
CA ASP A 463 -1.75 18.76 52.58
C ASP A 463 -0.96 17.62 53.28
N ASP A 464 -0.46 17.95 54.48
CA ASP A 464 0.61 17.26 55.24
C ASP A 464 0.29 15.91 55.92
N GLY A 465 1.35 15.15 56.23
CA GLY A 465 1.51 14.66 57.62
C GLY A 465 1.72 13.17 57.91
N HIS A 466 2.96 12.83 58.28
CA HIS A 466 3.37 11.77 59.24
C HIS A 466 3.47 10.27 58.85
N SER A 467 4.62 9.74 59.30
CA SER A 467 5.20 8.39 59.24
C SER A 467 4.40 7.23 59.88
N SER A 468 4.48 6.02 59.30
CA SER A 468 5.45 4.97 59.73
C SER A 468 5.17 3.53 59.22
N SER A 469 6.24 2.84 58.81
CA SER A 469 6.49 1.37 58.81
C SER A 469 5.52 0.31 58.20
N SER A 470 6.15 -0.67 57.55
CA SER A 470 5.70 -2.06 57.25
C SER A 470 4.96 -2.35 55.92
N PRO A 471 5.11 -3.59 55.38
CA PRO A 471 5.31 -3.78 53.94
C PRO A 471 4.02 -3.92 53.13
N ARG A 472 4.08 -3.44 51.87
CA ARG A 472 2.97 -3.43 50.91
C ARG A 472 2.46 -4.84 50.58
N SER A 473 1.27 -5.16 51.10
CA SER A 473 0.39 -6.17 50.52
C SER A 473 -0.01 -5.79 49.09
N HIS A 474 -0.16 -6.79 48.21
CA HIS A 474 -0.62 -6.61 46.83
C HIS A 474 -1.98 -5.90 46.75
N LEU A 475 -1.99 -4.63 46.35
CA LEU A 475 -3.20 -3.94 45.89
C LEU A 475 -3.35 -4.20 44.39
N ARG A 476 -4.47 -4.81 44.02
CA ARG A 476 -4.87 -5.04 42.63
C ARG A 476 -5.07 -3.69 41.93
N SER A 477 -4.31 -3.40 40.87
CA SER A 477 -4.67 -2.34 39.94
C SER A 477 -6.04 -2.65 39.32
N PRO A 478 -6.95 -1.66 39.18
CA PRO A 478 -8.30 -1.91 38.70
C PRO A 478 -8.29 -2.35 37.23
N VAL A 479 -9.10 -3.37 36.94
CA VAL A 479 -9.25 -3.96 35.61
C VAL A 479 -10.14 -3.06 34.76
N TYR A 480 -9.53 -2.10 34.07
CA TYR A 480 -10.12 -1.43 32.91
C TYR A 480 -9.27 -1.69 31.67
N ARG A 481 -9.32 -2.93 31.18
CA ARG A 481 -8.95 -3.23 29.79
C ARG A 481 -9.99 -2.52 28.92
N VAL A 482 -9.59 -1.45 28.23
CA VAL A 482 -10.43 -0.79 27.21
C VAL A 482 -10.96 -1.87 26.25
N PRO A 483 -12.27 -1.93 25.97
CA PRO A 483 -12.82 -2.94 25.06
C PRO A 483 -12.10 -2.86 23.72
N GLN A 484 -11.39 -3.92 23.33
CA GLN A 484 -10.89 -4.04 21.96
C GLN A 484 -12.09 -4.41 21.08
N LEU A 485 -12.75 -3.38 20.57
CA LEU A 485 -13.82 -3.51 19.59
C LEU A 485 -13.25 -4.18 18.33
N HIS A 486 -14.01 -5.11 17.75
CA HIS A 486 -13.60 -5.76 16.51
C HIS A 486 -13.53 -4.73 15.38
N SER A 487 -12.63 -4.89 14.42
CA SER A 487 -12.31 -3.81 13.48
C SER A 487 -13.47 -3.42 12.55
N ASP A 488 -14.36 -4.36 12.23
CA ASP A 488 -15.61 -4.16 11.49
C ASP A 488 -16.87 -3.96 12.36
N SER A 489 -16.72 -3.88 13.70
CA SER A 489 -17.87 -3.68 14.59
C SER A 489 -18.52 -2.30 14.37
N PRO A 490 -19.86 -2.19 14.42
CA PRO A 490 -20.56 -0.91 14.25
C PRO A 490 -20.13 0.18 15.22
N GLU A 491 -19.76 -0.21 16.45
CA GLU A 491 -19.24 0.69 17.48
C GLU A 491 -17.88 1.27 17.06
N ASN A 492 -16.97 0.45 16.54
CA ASN A 492 -15.66 0.90 16.09
C ASN A 492 -15.75 1.74 14.81
N ILE A 493 -16.62 1.34 13.86
CA ILE A 493 -16.93 2.14 12.67
C ILE A 493 -17.50 3.49 13.08
N SER A 494 -18.43 3.54 14.04
CA SER A 494 -19.00 4.80 14.55
C SER A 494 -17.93 5.72 15.15
N VAL A 495 -17.03 5.18 15.98
CA VAL A 495 -15.98 5.98 16.65
C VAL A 495 -14.93 6.47 15.66
N LEU A 496 -14.51 5.64 14.70
CA LEU A 496 -13.53 6.03 13.68
C LEU A 496 -14.13 6.97 12.62
N PHE A 497 -15.40 6.79 12.26
CA PHE A 497 -16.10 7.72 11.39
C PHE A 497 -16.14 9.13 12.03
N ASP A 498 -16.58 9.20 13.29
CA ASP A 498 -16.69 10.44 14.04
C ASP A 498 -15.34 11.16 14.24
N ARG A 499 -14.30 10.43 14.69
CA ARG A 499 -13.00 11.00 15.11
C ARG A 499 -11.91 11.06 14.05
N ARG A 500 -12.19 10.64 12.81
CA ARG A 500 -11.20 10.67 11.71
C ARG A 500 -11.83 11.03 10.38
N ILE A 501 -12.94 10.37 10.03
CA ILE A 501 -13.52 10.52 8.69
C ILE A 501 -14.26 11.85 8.54
N CYS A 502 -15.02 12.27 9.56
CA CYS A 502 -15.70 13.55 9.55
C CYS A 502 -14.74 14.75 9.45
N GLU A 503 -13.58 14.69 10.13
CA GLU A 503 -12.52 15.70 10.08
C GLU A 503 -11.98 15.86 8.65
N VAL A 504 -11.51 14.77 8.03
CA VAL A 504 -10.93 14.83 6.65
C VAL A 504 -11.96 15.16 5.55
N LEU A 505 -13.25 15.24 5.89
CA LEU A 505 -14.34 15.54 4.95
C LEU A 505 -14.89 16.96 5.05
N CYS A 506 -14.49 17.79 6.03
CA CYS A 506 -15.01 19.15 6.19
C CYS A 506 -13.95 20.12 6.71
N ILE A 507 -13.55 21.12 5.91
CA ILE A 507 -12.52 22.10 6.30
C ILE A 507 -12.87 22.89 7.57
N LYS A 508 -14.17 23.19 7.79
CA LYS A 508 -14.69 23.75 9.05
C LYS A 508 -15.21 22.60 9.92
N ASP A 509 -14.37 22.11 10.83
CA ASP A 509 -14.79 21.14 11.84
C ASP A 509 -15.00 21.83 13.20
N SER A 510 -16.26 22.06 13.58
CA SER A 510 -16.63 22.42 14.94
C SER A 510 -17.32 21.25 15.63
N SER A 511 -17.13 21.13 16.95
CA SER A 511 -17.77 20.13 17.82
C SER A 511 -19.31 20.13 17.71
N THR A 512 -19.87 21.25 17.24
CA THR A 512 -21.30 21.50 17.04
C THR A 512 -21.74 21.48 15.58
N GLY A 513 -20.87 21.34 14.58
CA GLY A 513 -21.16 21.80 13.21
C GLY A 513 -21.08 20.80 12.05
N ASN A 514 -20.34 19.70 12.14
CA ASN A 514 -20.05 18.86 10.98
C ASN A 514 -21.31 18.17 10.38
N PRO A 515 -21.66 18.39 9.09
CA PRO A 515 -22.86 17.80 8.48
C PRO A 515 -22.81 16.28 8.32
N TRP A 516 -21.62 15.67 8.18
CA TRP A 516 -21.50 14.21 8.17
C TRP A 516 -21.90 13.60 9.52
N ARG A 517 -21.54 14.26 10.64
CA ARG A 517 -21.97 13.86 12.00
C ARG A 517 -23.45 14.15 12.25
N LYS A 518 -23.96 15.31 11.81
CA LYS A 518 -25.31 15.78 12.14
C LYS A 518 -26.43 15.31 11.21
N ILE A 519 -26.15 15.07 9.94
CA ILE A 519 -27.16 14.79 8.91
C ILE A 519 -26.96 13.38 8.35
N VAL A 520 -25.74 13.07 7.89
CA VAL A 520 -25.48 11.81 7.17
C VAL A 520 -25.42 10.61 8.13
N TRP A 521 -24.76 10.73 9.30
CA TRP A 521 -24.65 9.62 10.26
C TRP A 521 -25.99 9.17 10.87
N PRO A 522 -26.93 10.06 11.29
CA PRO A 522 -28.27 9.64 11.70
C PRO A 522 -29.02 8.93 10.57
N MET A 523 -28.93 9.43 9.35
CA MET A 523 -29.54 8.83 8.16
C MET A 523 -28.96 7.45 7.85
N ALA A 524 -27.67 7.22 8.10
CA ALA A 524 -27.03 5.92 7.95
C ALA A 524 -27.60 4.85 8.90
N LYS A 525 -28.11 5.25 10.07
CA LYS A 525 -28.76 4.32 11.01
C LYS A 525 -30.15 3.85 10.53
N GLU A 526 -30.79 4.63 9.66
CA GLU A 526 -32.07 4.28 9.02
C GLU A 526 -31.87 3.52 7.70
N HIS A 527 -30.72 3.69 7.02
CA HIS A 527 -30.47 3.18 5.67
C HIS A 527 -29.18 2.34 5.58
N THR A 528 -29.33 1.01 5.53
CA THR A 528 -28.22 0.03 5.54
C THR A 528 -27.17 0.27 4.44
N ALA A 529 -27.58 0.62 3.22
CA ALA A 529 -26.65 0.89 2.12
C ALA A 529 -25.73 2.10 2.42
N LEU A 530 -26.29 3.16 3.03
CA LEU A 530 -25.52 4.34 3.45
C LEU A 530 -24.55 4.00 4.57
N TYR A 531 -24.99 3.21 5.56
CA TYR A 531 -24.09 2.69 6.61
C TYR A 531 -22.93 1.89 6.01
N HIS A 532 -23.19 0.99 5.05
CA HIS A 532 -22.13 0.23 4.39
C HIS A 532 -21.19 1.13 3.54
N ALA A 533 -21.70 2.16 2.88
CA ALA A 533 -20.84 3.12 2.17
C ALA A 533 -19.90 3.87 3.15
N ILE A 534 -20.43 4.30 4.30
CA ILE A 534 -19.65 4.94 5.37
C ILE A 534 -18.66 3.97 6.03
N ALA A 535 -19.05 2.72 6.27
CA ALA A 535 -18.18 1.68 6.79
C ALA A 535 -17.01 1.41 5.85
N ALA A 536 -17.25 1.37 4.53
CA ALA A 536 -16.20 1.25 3.52
C ALA A 536 -15.22 2.43 3.56
N MET A 537 -15.73 3.66 3.54
CA MET A 537 -14.94 4.90 3.73
C MET A 537 -14.05 4.83 4.98
N THR A 538 -14.65 4.44 6.10
CA THR A 538 -13.98 4.32 7.40
C THR A 538 -12.90 3.24 7.41
N CYS A 539 -13.14 2.11 6.74
CA CYS A 539 -12.16 1.04 6.62
C CYS A 539 -10.96 1.40 5.73
N PHE A 540 -11.16 2.19 4.66
CA PHE A 540 -10.08 2.59 3.76
C PHE A 540 -9.17 3.67 4.36
N GLN A 541 -9.70 4.61 5.13
CA GLN A 541 -8.93 5.70 5.75
C GLN A 541 -8.49 5.39 7.19
N GLY A 542 -9.36 4.76 7.99
CA GLY A 542 -9.23 4.73 9.45
C GLY A 542 -8.07 3.88 10.00
N PHE A 543 -7.51 2.97 9.21
CA PHE A 543 -6.57 1.93 9.69
C PHE A 543 -5.23 1.88 8.92
N ASN A 544 -4.65 3.03 8.57
CA ASN A 544 -3.29 3.14 8.00
C ASN A 544 -3.03 2.24 6.77
N ASN A 545 -4.04 2.04 5.90
CA ASN A 545 -4.01 1.13 4.74
C ASN A 545 -3.68 -0.35 5.03
N LEU A 546 -3.83 -0.85 6.26
CA LEU A 546 -3.59 -2.27 6.58
C LEU A 546 -4.46 -3.20 5.69
N PRO A 547 -3.88 -4.23 5.03
CA PRO A 547 -4.59 -5.06 4.04
C PRO A 547 -5.89 -5.70 4.54
N GLN A 548 -5.93 -6.15 5.80
CA GLN A 548 -7.11 -6.75 6.43
C GLN A 548 -8.33 -5.79 6.47
N HIS A 549 -8.10 -4.50 6.77
CA HIS A 549 -9.15 -3.50 6.82
C HIS A 549 -9.59 -3.07 5.42
N ARG A 550 -8.68 -3.10 4.45
CA ARG A 550 -8.99 -2.91 3.04
C ARG A 550 -9.92 -4.00 2.48
N ALA A 551 -9.73 -5.26 2.90
CA ALA A 551 -10.64 -6.35 2.55
C ALA A 551 -12.03 -6.19 3.21
N ILE A 552 -12.09 -5.78 4.48
CA ILE A 552 -13.34 -5.41 5.16
C ILE A 552 -14.06 -4.28 4.39
N GLY A 553 -13.35 -3.20 4.07
CA GLY A 553 -13.89 -2.06 3.34
C GLY A 553 -14.41 -2.42 1.94
N LEU A 554 -13.75 -3.35 1.24
CA LEU A 554 -14.23 -3.88 -0.05
C LEU A 554 -15.56 -4.63 0.08
N ARG A 555 -15.76 -5.44 1.14
CA ARG A 555 -17.04 -6.12 1.38
C ARG A 555 -18.18 -5.12 1.63
N HIS A 556 -17.93 -4.11 2.47
CA HIS A 556 -18.90 -3.04 2.69
C HIS A 556 -19.19 -2.23 1.43
N LEU A 557 -18.17 -1.93 0.62
CA LEU A 557 -18.32 -1.19 -0.63
C LEU A 557 -19.18 -1.95 -1.66
N ASN A 558 -18.92 -3.24 -1.85
CA ASN A 558 -19.69 -4.07 -2.79
C ASN A 558 -21.17 -4.13 -2.38
N TYR A 559 -21.44 -4.35 -1.09
CA TYR A 559 -22.81 -4.36 -0.56
C TYR A 559 -23.51 -3.00 -0.74
N ALA A 560 -22.82 -1.88 -0.48
CA ALA A 560 -23.39 -0.55 -0.69
C ALA A 560 -23.72 -0.27 -2.17
N VAL A 561 -22.88 -0.75 -3.10
CA VAL A 561 -23.11 -0.66 -4.55
C VAL A 561 -24.32 -1.48 -4.99
N GLU A 562 -24.44 -2.71 -4.51
CA GLU A 562 -25.57 -3.59 -4.82
C GLU A 562 -26.90 -2.99 -4.33
N GLN A 563 -26.94 -2.59 -3.05
CA GLN A 563 -28.15 -2.05 -2.42
C GLN A 563 -28.54 -0.66 -2.94
N LEU A 564 -27.61 0.15 -3.46
CA LEU A 564 -27.94 1.44 -4.08
C LEU A 564 -28.91 1.27 -5.25
N THR A 565 -28.74 0.23 -6.07
CA THR A 565 -29.65 -0.08 -7.19
C THR A 565 -31.07 -0.41 -6.71
N VAL A 566 -31.19 -1.02 -5.52
CA VAL A 566 -32.49 -1.35 -4.88
C VAL A 566 -33.14 -0.11 -4.26
N MET A 567 -32.35 0.83 -3.71
CA MET A 567 -32.86 2.10 -3.19
C MET A 567 -33.50 2.97 -4.27
N GLU A 568 -33.09 2.84 -5.53
CA GLU A 568 -33.62 3.63 -6.66
C GLU A 568 -35.02 3.19 -7.12
N SER A 569 -35.37 1.92 -6.95
CA SER A 569 -36.69 1.36 -7.28
C SER A 569 -37.66 1.34 -6.10
N SER A 570 -37.19 1.76 -4.92
CA SER A 570 -37.92 1.80 -3.65
C SER A 570 -38.37 3.21 -3.29
N ASP A 571 -39.37 3.34 -2.41
CA ASP A 571 -39.84 4.63 -1.85
C ASP A 571 -38.87 5.17 -0.76
N CYS A 572 -37.57 5.23 -1.09
CA CYS A 572 -36.51 5.73 -0.22
C CYS A 572 -36.44 7.26 -0.27
N LYS A 573 -36.12 7.90 0.87
CA LYS A 573 -35.84 9.35 0.94
C LYS A 573 -34.77 9.73 -0.10
N PRO A 574 -35.02 10.68 -1.03
CA PRO A 574 -34.05 11.07 -2.06
C PRO A 574 -32.67 11.44 -1.48
N GLU A 575 -32.65 12.11 -0.34
CA GLU A 575 -31.46 12.53 0.38
C GLU A 575 -30.60 11.34 0.83
N ALA A 576 -31.20 10.19 1.16
CA ALA A 576 -30.50 8.96 1.52
C ALA A 576 -29.87 8.27 0.30
N THR A 577 -30.60 8.21 -0.83
CA THR A 577 -30.07 7.65 -2.08
C THR A 577 -28.93 8.51 -2.64
N ILE A 578 -29.05 9.84 -2.57
CA ILE A 578 -27.99 10.80 -2.92
C ILE A 578 -26.78 10.62 -1.98
N SER A 579 -26.99 10.58 -0.67
CA SER A 579 -25.93 10.38 0.33
C SER A 579 -25.16 9.07 0.07
N THR A 580 -25.88 7.97 -0.23
CA THR A 580 -25.26 6.68 -0.55
C THR A 580 -24.41 6.77 -1.82
N ALA A 581 -24.92 7.37 -2.90
CA ALA A 581 -24.17 7.54 -4.15
C ALA A 581 -22.88 8.37 -3.97
N LEU A 582 -22.93 9.44 -3.17
CA LEU A 582 -21.76 10.29 -2.87
C LEU A 582 -20.77 9.57 -1.93
N ALA A 583 -21.24 8.85 -0.91
CA ALA A 583 -20.39 8.06 -0.02
C ALA A 583 -19.72 6.87 -0.76
N VAL A 584 -20.44 6.19 -1.65
CA VAL A 584 -19.87 5.17 -2.56
C VAL A 584 -18.80 5.79 -3.46
N SER A 585 -19.03 6.99 -3.99
CA SER A 585 -18.04 7.71 -4.81
C SER A 585 -16.73 7.97 -4.05
N LEU A 586 -16.81 8.44 -2.78
CA LEU A 586 -15.64 8.61 -1.91
C LEU A 586 -14.96 7.29 -1.57
N ALA A 587 -15.74 6.28 -1.18
CA ALA A 587 -15.23 4.94 -0.87
C ALA A 587 -14.45 4.36 -2.05
N GLN A 588 -14.94 4.52 -3.29
CA GLN A 588 -14.24 4.08 -4.50
C GLN A 588 -12.99 4.90 -4.79
N ALA A 589 -13.03 6.22 -4.63
CA ALA A 589 -11.84 7.08 -4.81
C ALA A 589 -10.71 6.70 -3.84
N TRP A 590 -11.05 6.39 -2.58
CA TRP A 590 -10.08 5.99 -1.54
C TRP A 590 -9.62 4.54 -1.67
N CYS A 591 -10.49 3.64 -2.15
CA CYS A 591 -10.11 2.27 -2.45
C CYS A 591 -9.20 2.20 -3.69
N HIS A 592 -9.65 2.71 -4.84
CA HIS A 592 -8.98 2.54 -6.12
C HIS A 592 -9.01 3.84 -6.95
N PRO A 593 -7.97 4.70 -6.85
CA PRO A 593 -7.91 6.00 -7.55
C PRO A 593 -7.93 5.98 -9.09
N ARG A 594 -8.11 4.81 -9.72
CA ARG A 594 -8.05 4.60 -11.18
C ARG A 594 -9.42 4.33 -11.82
N SER A 595 -10.50 4.40 -11.05
CA SER A 595 -11.79 3.84 -11.48
C SER A 595 -12.65 4.81 -12.29
N SER A 596 -12.99 4.41 -13.53
CA SER A 596 -14.11 5.01 -14.28
C SER A 596 -15.47 4.82 -13.59
N THR A 597 -15.57 3.86 -12.67
CA THR A 597 -16.76 3.64 -11.84
C THR A 597 -16.97 4.75 -10.80
N THR A 598 -15.90 5.42 -10.33
CA THR A 598 -16.06 6.61 -9.47
C THR A 598 -16.83 7.71 -10.20
N THR A 599 -16.56 7.94 -11.49
CA THR A 599 -17.32 8.94 -12.26
C THR A 599 -18.75 8.50 -12.58
N SER A 600 -19.09 7.20 -12.54
CA SER A 600 -20.49 6.78 -12.68
C SER A 600 -21.33 7.11 -11.45
N TYR A 601 -20.82 6.94 -10.23
CA TYR A 601 -21.58 7.29 -9.02
C TYR A 601 -21.69 8.81 -8.79
N ILE A 602 -20.68 9.60 -9.19
CA ILE A 602 -20.80 11.07 -9.21
C ILE A 602 -21.85 11.53 -10.23
N ARG A 603 -21.89 10.92 -11.43
CA ARG A 603 -22.97 11.16 -12.41
C ARG A 603 -24.33 10.68 -11.91
N LYS A 604 -24.38 9.60 -11.13
CA LYS A 604 -25.62 9.12 -10.53
C LYS A 604 -26.16 10.07 -9.46
N GLY A 605 -25.27 10.59 -8.60
CA GLY A 605 -25.58 11.68 -7.68
C GLY A 605 -26.13 12.91 -8.41
N ALA A 606 -25.57 13.27 -9.56
CA ALA A 606 -26.09 14.35 -10.41
C ALA A 606 -27.53 14.11 -10.92
N GLU A 607 -27.83 12.88 -11.36
CA GLU A 607 -29.18 12.48 -11.80
C GLU A 607 -30.19 12.60 -10.65
N LEU A 608 -29.83 12.07 -9.47
CA LEU A 608 -30.67 12.06 -8.27
C LEU A 608 -30.89 13.48 -7.70
N LEU A 609 -29.84 14.30 -7.64
CA LEU A 609 -29.92 15.71 -7.23
C LEU A 609 -30.86 16.51 -8.14
N ARG A 610 -30.79 16.30 -9.46
CA ARG A 610 -31.71 16.95 -10.41
C ARG A 610 -33.18 16.60 -10.13
N LYS A 611 -33.49 15.33 -9.85
CA LYS A 611 -34.86 14.90 -9.48
C LYS A 611 -35.31 15.57 -8.18
N ALA A 612 -34.49 15.51 -7.13
CA ALA A 612 -34.78 16.11 -5.83
C ALA A 612 -34.99 17.64 -5.89
N LEU A 613 -34.20 18.36 -6.72
CA LEU A 613 -34.36 19.81 -6.91
C LEU A 613 -35.67 20.16 -7.64
N ILE A 614 -36.07 19.38 -8.65
CA ILE A 614 -37.35 19.58 -9.37
C ILE A 614 -38.54 19.26 -8.45
N GLU A 615 -38.47 18.16 -7.69
CA GLU A 615 -39.46 17.83 -6.67
C GLU A 615 -39.57 18.93 -5.61
N HIS A 616 -38.44 19.52 -5.18
CA HIS A 616 -38.47 20.61 -4.23
C HIS A 616 -39.08 21.90 -4.81
N GLN A 617 -38.80 22.25 -6.07
CA GLN A 617 -39.46 23.39 -6.73
C GLN A 617 -41.00 23.26 -6.76
N SER A 618 -41.53 22.04 -6.68
CA SER A 618 -42.98 21.78 -6.57
C SER A 618 -43.50 21.57 -5.13
N SER A 619 -42.63 21.39 -4.14
CA SER A 619 -43.01 21.07 -2.75
C SER A 619 -42.44 22.08 -1.74
N GLN A 620 -43.34 22.79 -1.04
CA GLN A 620 -43.03 23.81 -0.03
C GLN A 620 -42.53 23.19 1.29
N ARG A 621 -41.43 22.42 1.24
CA ARG A 621 -40.78 21.82 2.42
C ARG A 621 -40.14 22.92 3.31
N PRO A 622 -40.13 22.74 4.65
CA PRO A 622 -39.54 23.71 5.57
C PRO A 622 -38.01 23.78 5.44
N ARG A 623 -37.43 24.97 5.64
CA ARG A 623 -36.00 25.24 5.43
C ARG A 623 -35.06 24.29 6.18
N SER A 624 -35.46 23.79 7.35
CA SER A 624 -34.69 22.82 8.14
C SER A 624 -34.42 21.50 7.42
N GLU A 625 -35.33 21.04 6.55
CA GLU A 625 -35.16 19.82 5.75
C GLU A 625 -34.25 20.08 4.53
N LEU A 626 -34.17 21.33 4.07
CA LEU A 626 -33.40 21.72 2.90
C LEU A 626 -31.88 21.83 3.16
N VAL A 627 -31.48 22.01 4.42
CA VAL A 627 -30.05 22.11 4.81
C VAL A 627 -29.28 20.85 4.41
N GLY A 628 -29.89 19.67 4.57
CA GLY A 628 -29.27 18.40 4.14
C GLY A 628 -29.08 18.33 2.63
N LEU A 629 -30.09 18.70 1.84
CA LEU A 629 -30.00 18.68 0.39
C LEU A 629 -28.99 19.72 -0.13
N GLY A 630 -28.93 20.92 0.46
CA GLY A 630 -27.95 21.95 0.09
C GLY A 630 -26.51 21.52 0.39
N PHE A 631 -26.29 20.87 1.54
CA PHE A 631 -25.00 20.25 1.86
C PHE A 631 -24.61 19.16 0.84
N LEU A 632 -25.55 18.31 0.44
CA LEU A 632 -25.31 17.27 -0.58
C LEU A 632 -25.04 17.87 -1.98
N SER A 633 -25.72 18.95 -2.34
CA SER A 633 -25.45 19.74 -3.56
C SER A 633 -24.01 20.28 -3.58
N ASN A 634 -23.54 20.88 -2.49
CA ASN A 634 -22.16 21.39 -2.37
C ASN A 634 -21.12 20.25 -2.35
N THR A 635 -21.45 19.15 -1.66
CA THR A 635 -20.64 17.92 -1.64
C THR A 635 -20.46 17.33 -3.04
N TRP A 636 -21.51 17.33 -3.86
CA TRP A 636 -21.44 16.92 -5.25
C TRP A 636 -20.62 17.88 -6.12
N ILE A 637 -20.82 19.21 -6.01
CA ILE A 637 -20.03 20.23 -6.73
C ILE A 637 -18.53 20.05 -6.47
N TYR A 638 -18.14 19.80 -5.21
CA TYR A 638 -16.77 19.53 -4.82
C TYR A 638 -16.21 18.28 -5.50
N MET A 639 -16.90 17.13 -5.36
CA MET A 639 -16.42 15.86 -5.93
C MET A 639 -16.33 15.91 -7.45
N ASP A 640 -17.34 16.46 -8.12
CA ASP A 640 -17.37 16.58 -9.58
C ASP A 640 -16.24 17.50 -10.08
N THR A 641 -16.03 18.65 -9.43
CA THR A 641 -14.93 19.57 -9.73
C THR A 641 -13.55 18.91 -9.57
N ILE A 642 -13.26 18.30 -8.40
CA ILE A 642 -11.96 17.65 -8.15
C ILE A 642 -11.74 16.48 -9.12
N THR A 643 -12.77 15.67 -9.36
CA THR A 643 -12.69 14.54 -10.29
C THR A 643 -12.38 14.99 -11.72
N ARG A 644 -12.89 16.14 -12.17
CA ARG A 644 -12.54 16.70 -13.50
C ARG A 644 -11.10 17.20 -13.59
N VAL A 645 -10.49 17.62 -12.48
CA VAL A 645 -9.06 18.00 -12.44
C VAL A 645 -8.17 16.76 -12.54
N THR A 646 -8.58 15.64 -11.91
CA THR A 646 -7.76 14.41 -11.82
C THR A 646 -8.04 13.36 -12.89
N CYS A 647 -9.23 13.33 -13.47
CA CYS A 647 -9.71 12.26 -14.36
C CYS A 647 -10.23 12.79 -15.72
N HIS A 648 -9.97 12.03 -16.78
CA HIS A 648 -10.15 12.45 -18.18
C HIS A 648 -11.20 11.59 -18.90
N ASP A 649 -12.41 11.52 -18.36
CA ASP A 649 -13.44 10.54 -18.76
C ASP A 649 -14.21 10.84 -20.06
N GLY A 650 -13.88 11.93 -20.76
CA GLY A 650 -14.54 12.36 -21.99
C GLY A 650 -15.66 13.38 -21.80
N ASN A 651 -16.28 13.46 -20.61
CA ASN A 651 -17.54 14.16 -20.42
C ASN A 651 -17.39 15.69 -20.29
N ILE A 652 -18.46 16.40 -20.63
CA ILE A 652 -18.59 17.86 -20.51
C ILE A 652 -19.13 18.19 -19.09
N MET A 653 -18.82 19.38 -18.60
CA MET A 653 -19.37 19.91 -17.35
C MET A 653 -20.89 20.15 -17.42
N ASP A 654 -21.63 19.71 -16.41
CA ASP A 654 -23.08 19.95 -16.27
C ASP A 654 -23.32 21.35 -15.66
N LEU A 655 -23.03 22.39 -16.44
CA LEU A 655 -23.17 23.79 -16.02
C LEU A 655 -24.57 24.16 -15.50
N PRO A 656 -25.69 23.70 -16.11
CA PRO A 656 -27.03 23.95 -15.57
C PRO A 656 -27.19 23.42 -14.14
N LEU A 657 -26.87 22.14 -13.91
CA LEU A 657 -27.02 21.54 -12.58
C LEU A 657 -26.06 22.16 -11.56
N MET A 658 -24.83 22.51 -11.94
CA MET A 658 -23.91 23.26 -11.06
C MET A 658 -24.49 24.62 -10.64
N SER A 659 -25.14 25.33 -11.57
CA SER A 659 -25.79 26.61 -11.29
C SER A 659 -26.98 26.42 -10.34
N ASP A 660 -27.86 25.46 -10.64
CA ASP A 660 -29.06 25.16 -9.84
C ASP A 660 -28.68 24.73 -8.41
N CYS A 661 -27.71 23.82 -8.27
CA CYS A 661 -27.13 23.43 -6.98
C CYS A 661 -26.54 24.64 -6.23
N SER A 662 -25.73 25.49 -6.89
CA SER A 662 -25.10 26.65 -6.24
C SER A 662 -26.13 27.66 -5.71
N LEU A 663 -27.18 27.94 -6.50
CA LEU A 663 -28.28 28.83 -6.11
C LEU A 663 -29.11 28.24 -4.97
N PHE A 664 -29.41 26.93 -5.04
CA PHE A 664 -30.15 26.23 -4.01
C PHE A 664 -29.39 26.15 -2.67
N SER A 665 -28.11 25.81 -2.71
CA SER A 665 -27.23 25.78 -1.54
C SER A 665 -27.15 27.15 -0.86
N SER A 666 -26.94 28.22 -1.65
CA SER A 666 -26.89 29.60 -1.13
C SER A 666 -28.19 30.00 -0.42
N THR A 667 -29.34 29.54 -0.95
CA THR A 667 -30.67 29.84 -0.40
C THR A 667 -30.98 29.02 0.86
N SER A 668 -30.57 27.74 0.89
CA SER A 668 -30.86 26.81 1.99
C SER A 668 -29.92 27.03 3.18
N LEU A 669 -28.60 27.03 2.96
CA LEU A 669 -27.57 27.20 3.99
C LEU A 669 -27.48 28.66 4.49
N GLY A 670 -27.64 29.64 3.60
CA GLY A 670 -27.51 31.07 3.93
C GLY A 670 -26.08 31.61 3.75
N SER A 671 -25.73 32.67 4.47
CA SER A 671 -24.40 33.32 4.42
C SER A 671 -23.29 32.56 5.16
N THR A 672 -23.61 31.42 5.78
CA THR A 672 -22.65 30.59 6.52
C THR A 672 -21.55 30.03 5.60
N VAL A 673 -20.31 30.04 6.09
CA VAL A 673 -19.15 29.41 5.45
C VAL A 673 -19.44 27.94 5.10
N ASP A 674 -19.11 27.50 3.89
CA ASP A 674 -19.35 26.13 3.46
C ASP A 674 -18.50 25.13 4.29
N PRO A 675 -19.10 24.06 4.86
CA PRO A 675 -18.36 23.12 5.70
C PRO A 675 -17.22 22.37 5.00
N LEU A 676 -17.32 22.15 3.68
CA LEU A 676 -16.39 21.35 2.88
C LEU A 676 -15.35 22.21 2.15
N MET A 677 -15.80 23.30 1.51
CA MET A 677 -15.01 24.19 0.67
C MET A 677 -14.60 25.49 1.38
N GLY A 678 -15.09 25.74 2.59
CA GLY A 678 -14.75 26.92 3.38
C GLY A 678 -15.20 28.21 2.67
N CYS A 679 -14.34 29.22 2.70
CA CYS A 679 -14.56 30.49 1.99
C CYS A 679 -14.53 30.34 0.46
N ALA A 680 -14.15 29.17 -0.09
CA ALA A 680 -13.95 28.95 -1.53
C ALA A 680 -15.17 28.41 -2.28
N GLY A 681 -16.32 28.14 -1.63
CA GLY A 681 -17.48 27.49 -2.27
C GLY A 681 -17.84 28.01 -3.69
N PRO A 682 -18.05 29.32 -3.89
CA PRO A 682 -18.39 29.87 -5.21
C PRO A 682 -17.26 29.82 -6.25
N LEU A 683 -16.01 29.51 -5.86
CA LEU A 683 -14.88 29.32 -6.77
C LEU A 683 -14.90 27.93 -7.43
N PHE A 684 -15.46 26.91 -6.78
CA PHE A 684 -15.42 25.53 -7.30
C PHE A 684 -16.09 25.36 -8.67
N PRO A 685 -17.27 25.94 -8.97
CA PRO A 685 -17.82 25.93 -10.32
C PRO A 685 -16.90 26.60 -11.37
N LEU A 686 -16.16 27.66 -11.01
CA LEU A 686 -15.18 28.29 -11.92
C LEU A 686 -13.97 27.37 -12.17
N LEU A 687 -13.47 26.71 -11.12
CA LEU A 687 -12.43 25.68 -11.22
C LEU A 687 -12.88 24.49 -12.07
N GLY A 688 -14.12 24.00 -11.92
CA GLY A 688 -14.69 22.96 -12.76
C GLY A 688 -14.73 23.36 -14.25
N GLY A 689 -15.07 24.61 -14.53
CA GLY A 689 -15.02 25.18 -15.88
C GLY A 689 -13.60 25.27 -16.47
N VAL A 690 -12.61 25.59 -15.64
CA VAL A 690 -11.18 25.53 -16.01
C VAL A 690 -10.74 24.09 -16.28
N ALA A 691 -11.09 23.13 -15.42
CA ALA A 691 -10.75 21.73 -15.60
C ALA A 691 -11.33 21.15 -16.91
N ASP A 692 -12.60 21.44 -17.20
CA ASP A 692 -13.28 21.07 -18.45
C ASP A 692 -12.61 21.73 -19.69
N LEU A 693 -12.15 22.98 -19.58
CA LEU A 693 -11.36 23.63 -20.62
C LEU A 693 -9.99 22.97 -20.83
N VAL A 694 -9.24 22.71 -19.75
CA VAL A 694 -7.93 22.04 -19.77
C VAL A 694 -8.08 20.65 -20.41
N ASN A 695 -9.12 19.90 -20.05
CA ASN A 695 -9.42 18.60 -20.62
C ASN A 695 -9.73 18.65 -22.13
N ARG A 696 -10.46 19.67 -22.61
CA ARG A 696 -10.64 19.92 -24.05
C ARG A 696 -9.31 20.25 -24.74
N VAL A 697 -8.50 21.11 -24.13
CA VAL A 697 -7.18 21.50 -24.66
C VAL A 697 -6.26 20.29 -24.80
N GLN A 698 -6.16 19.44 -23.77
CA GLN A 698 -5.26 18.27 -23.78
C GLN A 698 -5.66 17.18 -24.79
N ARG A 699 -6.94 17.10 -25.18
CA ARG A 699 -7.39 16.16 -26.24
C ARG A 699 -7.00 16.60 -27.65
N LYS A 700 -6.72 17.90 -27.87
CA LYS A 700 -6.28 18.42 -29.18
C LYS A 700 -4.79 18.13 -29.43
N GLN A 701 -4.48 17.64 -30.62
CA GLN A 701 -3.09 17.48 -31.13
C GLN A 701 -2.52 18.79 -31.70
N GLU A 702 -3.33 19.84 -31.83
CA GLU A 702 -2.92 21.15 -32.32
C GLU A 702 -2.01 21.88 -31.31
N ASN A 703 -0.98 22.56 -31.82
CA ASN A 703 0.03 23.30 -31.02
C ASN A 703 -0.47 24.66 -30.49
N LEU A 704 -1.57 25.17 -31.04
CA LEU A 704 -2.19 26.46 -30.71
C LEU A 704 -3.66 26.25 -30.36
N ASN A 705 -4.17 27.02 -29.40
CA ASN A 705 -5.57 27.01 -29.03
C ASN A 705 -6.43 27.81 -30.02
N SER A 706 -7.66 27.33 -30.29
CA SER A 706 -8.58 28.06 -31.18
C SER A 706 -9.12 29.32 -30.51
N PRO A 707 -9.53 30.36 -31.26
CA PRO A 707 -10.08 31.60 -30.69
C PRO A 707 -11.27 31.38 -29.73
N ALA A 708 -12.06 30.32 -29.95
CA ALA A 708 -13.14 29.92 -29.04
C ALA A 708 -12.63 29.42 -27.67
N ILE A 709 -11.52 28.68 -27.63
CA ILE A 709 -10.86 28.26 -26.39
C ILE A 709 -10.28 29.48 -25.66
N VAL A 710 -9.58 30.36 -26.38
CA VAL A 710 -9.00 31.58 -25.80
C VAL A 710 -10.10 32.51 -25.25
N SER A 711 -11.21 32.70 -25.97
CA SER A 711 -12.36 33.47 -25.51
C SER A 711 -13.04 32.86 -24.27
N ALA A 712 -13.18 31.54 -24.20
CA ALA A 712 -13.66 30.85 -23.00
C ALA A 712 -12.67 31.03 -21.82
N ALA A 713 -11.37 30.93 -22.07
CA ALA A 713 -10.32 31.13 -21.08
C ALA A 713 -10.31 32.55 -20.51
N VAL A 714 -10.45 33.59 -21.36
CA VAL A 714 -10.53 35.00 -20.93
C VAL A 714 -11.74 35.24 -20.01
N ARG A 715 -12.91 34.65 -20.32
CA ARG A 715 -14.09 34.75 -19.47
C ARG A 715 -13.87 34.09 -18.10
N LEU A 716 -13.33 32.87 -18.07
CA LEU A 716 -13.01 32.18 -16.81
C LEU A 716 -11.97 32.95 -15.99
N LYS A 717 -10.88 33.39 -16.60
CA LYS A 717 -9.84 34.22 -15.97
C LYS A 717 -10.46 35.47 -15.32
N THR A 718 -11.27 36.21 -16.07
CA THR A 718 -11.92 37.44 -15.58
C THR A 718 -12.84 37.17 -14.38
N SER A 719 -13.62 36.09 -14.41
CA SER A 719 -14.49 35.71 -13.29
C SER A 719 -13.69 35.28 -12.05
N ILE A 720 -12.61 34.52 -12.22
CA ILE A 720 -11.75 34.08 -11.12
C ILE A 720 -10.97 35.25 -10.51
N GLU A 721 -10.46 36.18 -11.33
CA GLU A 721 -9.76 37.37 -10.84
C GLU A 721 -10.67 38.27 -9.99
N ARG A 722 -11.92 38.45 -10.41
CA ARG A 722 -12.96 39.21 -9.69
C ARG A 722 -13.56 38.49 -8.48
N TRP A 723 -13.40 37.17 -8.37
CA TRP A 723 -13.91 36.41 -7.24
C TRP A 723 -13.07 36.69 -5.98
N GLU A 724 -13.72 36.90 -4.84
CA GLU A 724 -13.09 37.11 -3.54
C GLU A 724 -13.65 36.12 -2.50
N PRO A 725 -12.85 35.68 -1.52
CA PRO A 725 -13.32 34.80 -0.46
C PRO A 725 -14.34 35.51 0.44
N CYS A 726 -15.33 34.76 0.94
CA CYS A 726 -16.29 35.33 1.89
C CYS A 726 -15.57 35.79 3.18
N THR A 727 -15.78 37.05 3.55
CA THR A 727 -15.22 37.68 4.76
C THR A 727 -16.21 37.74 5.93
N GLU A 728 -17.50 37.46 5.68
CA GLU A 728 -18.51 37.29 6.73
C GLU A 728 -18.34 35.90 7.34
N LEU A 729 -17.56 35.84 8.42
CA LEU A 729 -17.25 34.62 9.15
C LEU A 729 -17.93 34.68 10.51
N ASP A 730 -18.71 33.66 10.85
CA ASP A 730 -19.41 33.59 12.14
C ASP A 730 -18.40 33.66 13.29
N GLU A 731 -18.52 34.66 14.16
CA GLU A 731 -17.79 34.73 15.44
C GLU A 731 -18.35 33.67 16.42
N GLU A 732 -18.05 32.40 16.20
CA GLU A 732 -18.32 31.37 17.22
C GLU A 732 -17.35 31.53 18.40
N PRO A 733 -17.84 31.44 19.66
CA PRO A 733 -17.03 31.62 20.85
C PRO A 733 -15.97 30.51 20.98
N GLN A 734 -14.84 30.88 21.57
CA GLN A 734 -13.67 30.03 21.81
C GLN A 734 -14.03 28.62 22.31
N GLU A 735 -13.72 27.56 21.55
CA GLU A 735 -13.46 26.22 22.11
C GLU A 735 -12.77 25.24 21.14
N THR A 736 -11.96 24.34 21.71
CA THR A 736 -11.15 23.27 21.08
C THR A 736 -9.87 23.67 20.30
N GLN A 737 -8.80 22.91 20.54
CA GLN A 737 -7.40 23.22 20.13
C GLN A 737 -7.06 22.95 18.66
N LEU A 738 -8.05 22.63 17.79
CA LEU A 738 -7.82 22.14 16.42
C LEU A 738 -8.59 22.90 15.34
N CYS A 739 -9.50 23.82 15.70
CA CYS A 739 -10.27 24.58 14.69
C CYS A 739 -9.37 25.58 13.94
N SER A 740 -9.61 25.77 12.64
CA SER A 740 -8.86 26.74 11.83
C SER A 740 -9.32 28.16 12.10
N SER A 741 -8.39 29.12 12.09
CA SER A 741 -8.78 30.52 12.14
C SER A 741 -9.48 30.97 10.85
N ALA A 742 -10.22 32.07 10.96
CA ALA A 742 -10.76 32.83 9.85
C ALA A 742 -9.72 33.07 8.73
N ILE A 743 -8.48 33.40 9.12
CA ILE A 743 -7.39 33.72 8.20
C ILE A 743 -6.94 32.47 7.44
N ASP A 744 -6.82 31.31 8.11
CA ASP A 744 -6.39 30.06 7.49
C ASP A 744 -7.34 29.60 6.38
N LEU A 745 -8.65 29.77 6.59
CA LEU A 745 -9.69 29.48 5.60
C LEU A 745 -9.60 30.42 4.38
N ILE A 746 -9.34 31.71 4.62
CA ILE A 746 -9.12 32.72 3.58
C ILE A 746 -7.83 32.44 2.79
N GLN A 747 -6.73 32.09 3.45
CA GLN A 747 -5.46 31.76 2.77
C GLN A 747 -5.58 30.49 1.94
N THR A 748 -6.21 29.45 2.47
CA THR A 748 -6.51 28.21 1.72
C THR A 748 -7.38 28.52 0.50
N ALA A 749 -8.44 29.32 0.65
CA ALA A 749 -9.30 29.72 -0.47
C ALA A 749 -8.55 30.53 -1.53
N ASN A 750 -7.64 31.42 -1.12
CA ASN A 750 -6.75 32.14 -2.05
C ASN A 750 -5.75 31.20 -2.75
N ALA A 751 -5.22 30.17 -2.07
CA ALA A 751 -4.35 29.18 -2.70
C ALA A 751 -5.09 28.43 -3.82
N TYR A 752 -6.36 28.08 -3.61
CA TYR A 752 -7.24 27.55 -4.68
C TYR A 752 -7.43 28.55 -5.83
N LYS A 753 -7.67 29.85 -5.55
CA LYS A 753 -7.81 30.90 -6.60
C LYS A 753 -6.57 30.96 -7.50
N TRP A 754 -5.39 31.07 -6.90
CA TRP A 754 -4.13 31.22 -7.64
C TRP A 754 -3.69 29.91 -8.33
N ALA A 755 -3.94 28.74 -7.74
CA ALA A 755 -3.71 27.46 -8.40
C ALA A 755 -4.62 27.26 -9.63
N THR A 756 -5.89 27.71 -9.55
CA THR A 756 -6.83 27.66 -10.67
C THR A 756 -6.36 28.55 -11.84
N LEU A 757 -5.88 29.77 -11.54
CA LEU A 757 -5.30 30.67 -12.54
C LEU A 757 -4.01 30.10 -13.16
N LEU A 758 -3.14 29.51 -12.34
CA LEU A 758 -1.92 28.84 -12.81
C LEU A 758 -2.25 27.70 -13.77
N LEU A 759 -3.20 26.83 -13.44
CA LEU A 759 -3.67 25.74 -14.31
C LEU A 759 -4.24 26.24 -15.64
N LEU A 760 -5.01 27.33 -15.59
CA LEU A 760 -5.58 27.94 -16.78
C LEU A 760 -4.49 28.49 -17.72
N HIS A 761 -3.48 29.18 -17.17
CA HIS A 761 -2.33 29.68 -17.94
C HIS A 761 -1.38 28.56 -18.42
N GLN A 762 -1.25 27.44 -17.69
CA GLN A 762 -0.52 26.26 -18.17
C GLN A 762 -1.15 25.65 -19.42
N ALA A 763 -2.49 25.64 -19.51
CA ALA A 763 -3.21 25.10 -20.68
C ALA A 763 -3.39 26.10 -21.83
N VAL A 764 -3.54 27.40 -21.53
CA VAL A 764 -3.79 28.46 -22.51
C VAL A 764 -2.71 29.55 -22.39
N PRO A 765 -1.49 29.30 -22.91
CA PRO A 765 -0.38 30.26 -22.87
C PRO A 765 -0.65 31.53 -23.69
N GLU A 766 -1.67 31.54 -24.55
CA GLU A 766 -2.11 32.71 -25.31
C GLU A 766 -2.85 33.77 -24.45
N LEU A 767 -3.15 33.46 -23.18
CA LEU A 767 -3.77 34.42 -22.27
C LEU A 767 -2.79 35.55 -21.87
N PRO A 768 -3.22 36.83 -21.92
CA PRO A 768 -2.41 37.93 -21.42
C PRO A 768 -2.20 37.78 -19.92
N THR A 769 -0.94 37.88 -19.48
CA THR A 769 -0.56 37.83 -18.08
C THR A 769 0.55 38.81 -17.77
N GLN A 770 0.56 39.35 -16.55
CA GLN A 770 1.55 40.32 -16.06
C GLN A 770 2.64 39.68 -15.18
N VAL A 771 2.45 38.42 -14.79
CA VAL A 771 3.22 37.70 -13.76
C VAL A 771 3.63 36.34 -14.32
N SER A 772 4.86 35.88 -14.07
CA SER A 772 5.32 34.61 -14.65
C SER A 772 4.59 33.40 -14.03
N LEU A 773 4.58 32.26 -14.73
CA LEU A 773 4.06 31.00 -14.19
C LEU A 773 4.76 30.60 -12.88
N GLN A 774 6.07 30.90 -12.76
CA GLN A 774 6.88 30.60 -11.58
C GLN A 774 6.51 31.50 -10.40
N ASP A 775 6.25 32.79 -10.64
CA ASP A 775 5.78 33.71 -9.60
C ASP A 775 4.34 33.38 -9.15
N MET A 776 3.48 32.94 -10.08
CA MET A 776 2.16 32.39 -9.73
C MET A 776 2.27 31.12 -8.88
N ALA A 777 3.16 30.18 -9.23
CA ALA A 777 3.41 28.99 -8.43
C ALA A 777 3.95 29.34 -7.03
N ARG A 778 4.98 30.19 -6.95
CA ARG A 778 5.53 30.67 -5.68
C ARG A 778 4.46 31.34 -4.82
N LYS A 779 3.58 32.17 -5.42
CA LYS A 779 2.46 32.77 -4.69
C LYS A 779 1.50 31.74 -4.09
N VAL A 780 1.18 30.65 -4.80
CA VAL A 780 0.38 29.55 -4.24
C VAL A 780 1.12 28.88 -3.09
N LEU A 781 2.42 28.56 -3.24
CA LEU A 781 3.21 27.95 -2.18
C LEU A 781 3.30 28.86 -0.94
N THR A 782 3.51 30.16 -1.11
CA THR A 782 3.49 31.15 -0.03
C THR A 782 2.15 31.17 0.71
N LEU A 783 1.02 31.15 0.00
CA LEU A 783 -0.31 31.11 0.62
C LEU A 783 -0.51 29.83 1.45
N ILE A 784 -0.05 28.68 0.97
CA ILE A 784 -0.08 27.42 1.72
C ILE A 784 0.86 27.50 2.95
N ALA A 785 2.04 28.12 2.81
CA ALA A 785 3.00 28.29 3.90
C ALA A 785 2.51 29.24 5.01
N THR A 786 1.59 30.16 4.72
CA THR A 786 0.95 31.01 5.75
C THR A 786 -0.07 30.27 6.61
N VAL A 787 -0.46 29.04 6.27
CA VAL A 787 -1.38 28.20 7.07
C VAL A 787 -0.56 27.27 7.98
N PRO A 788 -0.63 27.42 9.32
CA PRO A 788 0.10 26.60 10.28
C PRO A 788 -0.12 25.09 10.09
N GLU A 789 0.89 24.27 10.40
CA GLU A 789 0.84 22.82 10.16
C GLU A 789 -0.13 22.05 11.06
N ASP A 790 -0.47 22.62 12.22
CA ASP A 790 -1.44 22.13 13.18
C ASP A 790 -2.89 22.56 12.86
N ALA A 791 -3.09 23.70 12.19
CA ALA A 791 -4.39 24.17 11.77
C ALA A 791 -5.14 23.13 10.90
N HIS A 792 -6.45 22.97 11.08
CA HIS A 792 -7.23 21.97 10.33
C HIS A 792 -7.21 22.21 8.80
N ALA A 793 -7.24 23.46 8.37
CA ALA A 793 -7.20 23.87 6.96
C ALA A 793 -5.93 23.40 6.24
N ALA A 794 -4.84 23.10 6.97
CA ALA A 794 -3.58 22.63 6.40
C ALA A 794 -3.67 21.30 5.63
N ILE A 795 -4.71 20.48 5.85
CA ILE A 795 -4.91 19.21 5.16
C ILE A 795 -5.64 19.33 3.81
N PHE A 796 -6.28 20.47 3.54
CA PHE A 796 -7.10 20.68 2.34
C PHE A 796 -6.38 21.16 1.06
N PRO A 797 -5.21 21.84 1.07
CA PRO A 797 -4.58 22.37 -0.15
C PRO A 797 -3.87 21.30 -1.01
N VAL A 798 -4.32 20.04 -1.00
CA VAL A 798 -3.77 18.93 -1.80
C VAL A 798 -3.72 19.27 -3.29
N MET A 799 -4.82 19.81 -3.86
CA MET A 799 -4.84 20.21 -5.27
C MET A 799 -3.94 21.43 -5.54
N PRO A 800 -4.04 22.55 -4.78
CA PRO A 800 -3.10 23.67 -4.92
C PRO A 800 -1.62 23.27 -4.86
N LEU A 801 -1.24 22.39 -3.91
CA LEU A 801 0.12 21.88 -3.77
C LEU A 801 0.52 20.98 -4.95
N MET A 802 -0.39 20.15 -5.47
CA MET A 802 -0.14 19.33 -6.66
C MET A 802 0.16 20.18 -7.90
N ILE A 803 -0.60 21.27 -8.12
CA ILE A 803 -0.44 22.13 -9.31
C ILE A 803 0.80 23.02 -9.19
N ALA A 804 0.95 23.75 -8.08
CA ALA A 804 2.06 24.70 -7.90
C ALA A 804 3.38 24.00 -7.54
N GLY A 805 3.34 22.96 -6.71
CA GLY A 805 4.53 22.20 -6.32
C GLY A 805 5.19 21.51 -7.49
N CYS A 806 4.44 21.04 -8.48
CA CYS A 806 5.00 20.48 -9.72
C CYS A 806 5.70 21.51 -10.63
N GLU A 807 5.41 22.81 -10.48
CA GLU A 807 6.13 23.87 -11.20
C GLU A 807 7.39 24.33 -10.47
N ALA A 808 7.63 23.93 -9.22
CA ALA A 808 8.80 24.33 -8.43
C ALA A 808 10.13 23.96 -9.13
N THR A 809 10.96 24.97 -9.44
CA THR A 809 12.29 24.79 -10.04
C THR A 809 13.42 24.86 -9.02
N GLU A 810 13.30 25.71 -8.00
CA GLU A 810 14.33 25.91 -6.99
C GLU A 810 14.39 24.74 -5.99
N ILE A 811 15.59 24.40 -5.55
CA ILE A 811 15.79 23.26 -4.62
C ILE A 811 15.13 23.50 -3.25
N GLU A 812 15.10 24.76 -2.79
CA GLU A 812 14.44 25.16 -1.55
C GLU A 812 12.91 25.00 -1.65
N ASP A 813 12.31 25.52 -2.73
CA ASP A 813 10.88 25.36 -3.03
C ASP A 813 10.51 23.85 -3.13
N ARG A 814 11.36 23.00 -3.74
CA ARG A 814 11.15 21.54 -3.86
C ARG A 814 11.27 20.80 -2.53
N ASN A 815 12.24 21.16 -1.68
CA ASN A 815 12.37 20.58 -0.35
C ASN A 815 11.13 20.91 0.49
N TRP A 816 10.74 22.20 0.53
CA TRP A 816 9.55 22.64 1.27
C TRP A 816 8.26 21.95 0.79
N VAL A 817 8.08 21.76 -0.53
CA VAL A 817 6.94 20.99 -1.08
C VAL A 817 6.98 19.53 -0.63
N SER A 818 8.17 18.92 -0.54
CA SER A 818 8.34 17.53 -0.10
C SER A 818 8.01 17.38 1.38
N ASP A 819 8.49 18.31 2.22
CA ASP A 819 8.19 18.35 3.65
C ASP A 819 6.69 18.57 3.90
N ARG A 820 6.05 19.48 3.15
CA ARG A 820 4.60 19.72 3.24
C ARG A 820 3.78 18.51 2.80
N TRP A 821 4.23 17.74 1.80
CA TRP A 821 3.63 16.44 1.48
C TRP A 821 3.79 15.42 2.61
N GLY A 822 4.91 15.44 3.34
CA GLY A 822 5.12 14.63 4.55
C GLY A 822 4.13 14.97 5.67
N VAL A 823 3.94 16.27 5.96
CA VAL A 823 2.93 16.76 6.91
C VAL A 823 1.53 16.29 6.51
N LEU A 824 1.15 16.46 5.24
CA LEU A 824 -0.13 15.98 4.71
C LEU A 824 -0.29 14.46 4.89
N SER A 825 0.77 13.66 4.63
CA SER A 825 0.72 12.20 4.74
C SER A 825 0.55 11.73 6.18
N SER A 826 1.13 12.45 7.14
CA SER A 826 0.96 12.15 8.58
C SER A 826 -0.48 12.37 9.09
N ARG A 827 -1.23 13.30 8.49
CA ARG A 827 -2.61 13.65 8.88
C ARG A 827 -3.68 12.98 8.01
N LEU A 828 -3.37 12.68 6.75
CA LEU A 828 -4.24 11.99 5.79
C LEU A 828 -3.68 10.60 5.52
N THR A 829 -4.11 9.63 6.32
CA THR A 829 -3.73 8.21 6.27
C THR A 829 -4.03 7.48 4.95
N SER A 830 -4.64 8.16 3.97
CA SER A 830 -4.85 7.67 2.62
C SER A 830 -3.54 7.41 1.87
N GLY A 831 -3.48 6.34 1.09
CA GLY A 831 -2.38 6.14 0.13
C GLY A 831 -2.32 7.18 -1.00
N LEU A 832 -3.29 8.10 -1.09
CA LEU A 832 -3.36 9.13 -2.14
C LEU A 832 -2.22 10.15 -2.01
N VAL A 833 -1.95 10.63 -0.79
CA VAL A 833 -0.98 11.72 -0.54
C VAL A 833 0.45 11.29 -0.87
N ASN A 834 0.86 10.10 -0.44
CA ASN A 834 2.18 9.54 -0.79
C ASN A 834 2.38 9.44 -2.30
N ARG A 835 1.33 9.09 -3.04
CA ARG A 835 1.37 9.03 -4.51
C ARG A 835 1.36 10.41 -5.18
N CYS A 836 0.74 11.43 -4.58
CA CYS A 836 0.87 12.81 -5.04
C CYS A 836 2.33 13.30 -4.92
N LEU A 837 3.04 12.92 -3.86
CA LEU A 837 4.48 13.16 -3.72
C LEU A 837 5.29 12.42 -4.80
N GLU A 838 5.00 11.13 -5.07
CA GLU A 838 5.63 10.38 -6.19
C GLU A 838 5.43 11.05 -7.55
N ILE A 839 4.19 11.51 -7.84
CA ILE A 839 3.85 12.25 -9.08
C ILE A 839 4.60 13.57 -9.14
N THR A 840 4.72 14.29 -8.02
CA THR A 840 5.46 15.55 -7.92
C THR A 840 6.94 15.36 -8.24
N ALA A 841 7.58 14.35 -7.64
CA ALA A 841 8.98 14.03 -7.86
C ALA A 841 9.28 13.59 -9.31
N GLU A 842 8.42 12.76 -9.91
CA GLU A 842 8.56 12.36 -11.32
C GLU A 842 8.28 13.53 -12.29
N ALA A 843 7.37 14.46 -11.94
CA ALA A 843 7.15 15.68 -12.73
C ALA A 843 8.40 16.58 -12.75
N TRP A 844 9.05 16.81 -11.61
CA TRP A 844 10.33 17.53 -11.53
C TRP A 844 11.41 16.87 -12.40
N LYS A 845 11.59 15.55 -12.27
CA LYS A 845 12.56 14.76 -13.04
C LYS A 845 12.35 14.87 -14.56
N ARG A 846 11.09 14.91 -15.02
CA ARG A 846 10.73 15.10 -16.43
C ARG A 846 10.99 16.52 -16.91
N HIS A 847 10.65 17.52 -16.10
CA HIS A 847 10.95 18.94 -16.36
C HIS A 847 12.46 19.19 -16.46
N ASP A 848 13.24 18.66 -15.53
CA ASP A 848 14.70 18.79 -15.51
C ASP A 848 15.36 18.11 -16.73
N LYS A 849 14.86 16.95 -17.14
CA LYS A 849 15.32 16.25 -18.35
C LYS A 849 15.02 17.05 -19.62
N SER A 850 13.84 17.65 -19.71
CA SER A 850 13.45 18.53 -20.82
C SER A 850 14.33 19.77 -20.87
N SER A 851 14.52 20.43 -19.73
CA SER A 851 15.35 21.65 -19.59
C SER A 851 16.82 21.40 -19.96
N LYS A 852 17.36 20.21 -19.65
CA LYS A 852 18.71 19.79 -20.06
C LYS A 852 18.81 19.54 -21.56
N ALA A 853 17.79 18.96 -22.20
CA ALA A 853 17.77 18.78 -23.66
C ALA A 853 17.75 20.14 -24.39
N THR A 854 16.87 21.06 -23.98
CA THR A 854 16.76 22.40 -24.61
C THR A 854 18.06 23.22 -24.43
N ARG A 855 18.78 23.07 -23.31
CA ARG A 855 20.10 23.69 -23.13
C ARG A 855 21.19 23.11 -24.04
N GLY A 856 21.03 21.89 -24.56
CA GLY A 856 21.94 21.30 -25.55
C GLY A 856 21.78 21.93 -26.94
N ASP A 857 20.55 22.27 -27.33
CA ASP A 857 20.23 22.86 -28.63
C ASP A 857 20.39 24.40 -28.67
N MET A 858 20.48 25.06 -27.50
CA MET A 858 20.54 26.54 -27.37
C MET A 858 21.88 27.20 -27.76
N VAL A 859 22.74 26.53 -28.53
CA VAL A 859 23.98 27.14 -29.08
C VAL A 859 23.70 28.02 -30.31
N SER A 860 22.46 28.07 -30.83
CA SER A 860 22.18 28.73 -32.13
C SER A 860 20.87 29.53 -32.28
N SER A 861 20.09 29.83 -31.23
CA SER A 861 18.91 30.72 -31.39
C SER A 861 18.53 31.57 -30.17
N SER A 862 18.03 32.79 -30.46
CA SER A 862 17.61 33.81 -29.50
C SER A 862 16.34 33.42 -28.73
N PRO A 863 16.13 33.91 -27.49
CA PRO A 863 14.96 33.58 -26.70
C PRO A 863 13.69 34.24 -27.25
N SER A 864 12.92 33.52 -28.05
CA SER A 864 11.54 33.90 -28.38
C SER A 864 10.59 33.38 -27.29
N CYS A 865 9.59 34.20 -26.94
CA CYS A 865 8.51 33.77 -26.06
C CYS A 865 7.70 32.67 -26.76
N SER A 866 7.86 31.41 -26.33
CA SER A 866 7.21 30.28 -27.00
C SER A 866 5.70 30.29 -26.71
N THR A 867 4.91 30.77 -27.68
CA THR A 867 3.44 30.64 -27.71
C THR A 867 2.97 29.20 -27.94
N THR A 868 3.89 28.24 -27.99
CA THR A 868 3.61 26.81 -28.13
C THR A 868 3.06 26.24 -26.83
N LYS A 869 1.98 25.47 -26.93
CA LYS A 869 1.37 24.70 -25.84
C LYS A 869 2.41 23.92 -25.00
N ARG A 870 2.57 24.31 -23.73
CA ARG A 870 3.50 23.67 -22.78
C ARG A 870 2.91 22.35 -22.27
N GLU A 871 3.73 21.32 -22.08
CA GLU A 871 3.25 20.08 -21.46
C GLU A 871 3.02 20.27 -19.96
N ILE A 872 1.82 19.92 -19.47
CA ILE A 872 1.53 19.87 -18.04
C ILE A 872 2.07 18.54 -17.49
N TYR A 873 3.31 18.55 -17.00
CA TYR A 873 4.07 17.33 -16.69
C TYR A 873 3.34 16.39 -15.74
N TRP A 874 2.74 16.88 -14.64
CA TRP A 874 2.05 16.02 -13.65
C TRP A 874 0.85 15.29 -14.24
N MET A 875 0.05 15.96 -15.09
CA MET A 875 -1.07 15.33 -15.80
C MET A 875 -0.59 14.24 -16.77
N LYS A 876 0.59 14.45 -17.39
CA LYS A 876 1.25 13.44 -18.24
C LYS A 876 1.81 12.27 -17.42
N VAL A 877 2.37 12.49 -16.22
CA VAL A 877 2.75 11.40 -15.29
C VAL A 877 1.53 10.55 -14.96
N MET A 878 0.42 11.18 -14.54
CA MET A 878 -0.84 10.47 -14.25
C MET A 878 -1.35 9.67 -15.46
N LYS A 879 -1.29 10.24 -16.67
CA LYS A 879 -1.67 9.55 -17.90
C LYS A 879 -0.79 8.31 -18.15
N ASP A 880 0.53 8.48 -18.12
CA ASP A 880 1.49 7.41 -18.42
C ASP A 880 1.46 6.28 -17.37
N TRP A 881 1.18 6.61 -16.11
CA TRP A 881 1.04 5.65 -15.00
C TRP A 881 -0.35 4.98 -14.94
N GLY A 882 -1.23 5.24 -15.92
CA GLY A 882 -2.56 4.64 -16.00
C GLY A 882 -3.52 5.11 -14.91
N TRP A 883 -3.43 6.37 -14.49
CA TRP A 883 -4.36 7.00 -13.53
C TRP A 883 -5.52 7.73 -14.20
N GLN A 884 -5.35 8.17 -15.44
CA GLN A 884 -6.46 8.65 -16.26
C GLN A 884 -7.28 7.45 -16.74
N GLY A 885 -8.53 7.34 -16.30
CA GLY A 885 -9.42 6.25 -16.71
C GLY A 885 -9.57 6.18 -18.24
N LYS A 886 -9.22 5.04 -18.83
CA LYS A 886 -9.49 4.78 -20.25
C LYS A 886 -10.95 4.40 -20.43
N LEU A 887 -11.66 5.12 -21.30
CA LEU A 887 -12.84 4.59 -21.98
C LEU A 887 -12.39 3.48 -22.93
N ILE A 888 -12.63 2.22 -22.55
CA ILE A 888 -12.45 1.06 -23.44
C ILE A 888 -13.52 1.19 -24.54
N ARG A 889 -13.15 1.73 -25.70
CA ARG A 889 -13.99 1.63 -26.90
C ARG A 889 -13.97 0.18 -27.34
N GLY A 890 -15.15 -0.41 -27.56
CA GLY A 890 -15.34 -1.84 -27.86
C GLY A 890 -14.85 -2.32 -29.22
N ARG A 891 -13.60 -2.01 -29.60
CA ARG A 891 -12.94 -2.49 -30.81
C ARG A 891 -11.55 -3.10 -30.57
N ASP A 892 -11.04 -3.06 -29.34
CA ASP A 892 -9.75 -3.67 -28.94
C ASP A 892 -9.91 -4.97 -28.11
N LYS A 893 -11.14 -5.50 -27.95
CA LYS A 893 -11.40 -6.74 -27.18
C LYS A 893 -10.71 -8.00 -27.72
N GLU A 894 -10.21 -7.99 -28.96
CA GLU A 894 -9.51 -9.15 -29.58
C GLU A 894 -7.98 -9.17 -29.34
N LYS A 895 -7.40 -8.21 -28.60
CA LYS A 895 -5.94 -8.12 -28.40
C LYS A 895 -5.44 -8.22 -26.96
N GLU A 896 -6.32 -8.42 -25.98
CA GLU A 896 -5.96 -8.68 -24.57
C GLU A 896 -6.27 -10.15 -24.17
N ALA A 897 -6.33 -11.06 -25.15
CA ALA A 897 -6.61 -12.49 -24.96
C ALA A 897 -5.39 -13.40 -25.26
N TYR A 898 -4.16 -12.85 -25.23
CA TYR A 898 -2.88 -13.56 -25.41
C TYR A 898 -1.79 -12.96 -24.51
#